data_AF-A0A9P1APY6-F1
#
_entry.id   AF-A0A9P1APY6-F1
#
_cell.length_a   1.000
_cell.length_b   1.000
_cell.length_c   1.000
_cell.angle_alpha   90.00
_cell.angle_beta   90.00
_cell.angle_gamma   90.00
#
_symmetry.space_group_name_H-M   'P 1'
#
loop_
_entity.id
_entity.type
_entity.pdbx_description
1 polymer ?
#
loop_
_entity_poly.entity_id
_entity_poly.type
_entity_poly.pdbx_seq_one_letter_code
_entity_poly.pdbx_strand_id
1 'polypeptide(L)'
;MWQNVFKIRRESAPANCASALLCLQRAPHFGAGAYVVPNDGAGAYVAPTDGAGAYVAPTHGAGAYVAPTDGAGAYVAPTDGAGADFYMKSSLLLHVMLLIATSASVVETYKILFYTNLFGHSHVKMLAAAADVLTDAGHNVTVLMPVFAQNLSTSLKSTKNTIFVEATEEVANFAKLRKKFMANMWMEDNAKPAEPAQVFRSQCKQVLSQSDLIEQLRAENYDLAITEPFDTCAYAFFEAIEIRAHVAVLSSSRLDHVSDVIGQPAALSYNPGLLSNNGERMTRWQRFVNAIQYASGSYFFGYVGDQDAAIARDINATWRSWRDTLPEASFILTNQIPLLDFPAPTFDKIVAVGGLSVKTDRKSLKLEEKWSRILDVRKKNVFISFGSNVRSVDMPDEYKKSLLQVFASMPDTSFIWKYEDANDPIVDHLDNVYLGEWLPQNELLADPRLSVFVTHGGLGSVTELAMMGKPCVMVPLFADQSRNAQMLKRHGGAAVLTRPDLSSPDPLRQTLENVMSEPKYRQNAERLAEMLINQPTKPRETLLKYVEFAARFGKLPSLDNYGRHQSYIESDDNFDDEPLTNCCTETAKLDVHSYGRDFKLRLQRACQTAKDEESTGNAQFTDGGAGWQGQLEDEPTSTIAGEFKNGLFVGIIMTGEHKFIIETKTPPDEKPYSLLFRVPPRRTVEVHVFRKSEEGSGTEDVGLASGSEIE
;
A
#
# COMPACT_ATOMS: atom_id res chain seq x y z
N MET A 1 -3.80 -29.96 -29.31
CA MET A 1 -4.82 -30.58 -30.19
C MET A 1 -5.96 -31.02 -29.28
N TRP A 2 -7.21 -30.62 -29.56
CA TRP A 2 -8.46 -31.02 -28.85
C TRP A 2 -8.57 -30.54 -27.37
N GLN A 3 -9.61 -29.80 -26.92
CA GLN A 3 -11.06 -30.12 -26.81
C GLN A 3 -11.34 -31.25 -25.79
N ASN A 4 -12.41 -31.34 -24.98
CA ASN A 4 -13.62 -30.53 -24.68
C ASN A 4 -14.33 -31.18 -23.44
N VAL A 5 -15.29 -30.63 -22.66
CA VAL A 5 -16.00 -29.32 -22.56
C VAL A 5 -16.61 -29.18 -21.13
N PHE A 6 -17.00 -27.99 -20.65
CA PHE A 6 -17.82 -27.81 -19.43
C PHE A 6 -19.33 -27.79 -19.72
N LYS A 7 -20.16 -28.28 -18.78
CA LYS A 7 -21.63 -28.39 -18.94
C LYS A 7 -22.37 -28.10 -17.63
N ILE A 8 -23.16 -27.00 -17.58
CA ILE A 8 -24.19 -26.76 -16.54
C ILE A 8 -25.45 -26.17 -17.20
N ARG A 9 -26.63 -26.59 -16.72
CA ARG A 9 -27.98 -26.13 -17.13
C ARG A 9 -28.45 -24.93 -16.28
N ARG A 10 -29.46 -24.20 -16.77
CA ARG A 10 -30.58 -23.75 -15.92
C ARG A 10 -31.92 -23.73 -16.68
N GLU A 11 -33.00 -23.61 -15.92
CA GLU A 11 -34.35 -24.06 -16.27
C GLU A 11 -35.29 -22.95 -16.78
N SER A 12 -36.47 -23.37 -17.25
CA SER A 12 -37.52 -22.55 -17.87
C SER A 12 -38.83 -22.55 -17.07
N ALA A 13 -39.59 -21.45 -17.11
CA ALA A 13 -41.03 -21.43 -16.80
C ALA A 13 -41.77 -20.33 -17.62
N PRO A 14 -43.10 -20.43 -17.87
CA PRO A 14 -43.75 -19.80 -19.03
C PRO A 14 -44.89 -18.81 -18.72
N ALA A 15 -45.42 -18.13 -19.76
CA ALA A 15 -46.73 -17.47 -19.76
C ALA A 15 -47.40 -17.48 -21.16
N ASN A 16 -48.73 -17.38 -21.21
CA ASN A 16 -49.59 -17.67 -22.37
C ASN A 16 -49.96 -16.44 -23.23
N CYS A 17 -50.31 -16.67 -24.51
CA CYS A 17 -51.68 -16.45 -25.03
C CYS A 17 -51.83 -16.84 -26.53
N ALA A 18 -52.97 -17.44 -26.88
CA ALA A 18 -53.48 -17.58 -28.26
C ALA A 18 -54.49 -16.43 -28.55
N SER A 19 -55.04 -16.17 -29.74
CA SER A 19 -55.30 -16.99 -30.92
C SER A 19 -55.69 -16.09 -32.13
N ALA A 20 -55.60 -16.60 -33.36
CA ALA A 20 -56.25 -16.03 -34.55
C ALA A 20 -56.56 -17.15 -35.56
N LEU A 21 -57.65 -17.03 -36.32
CA LEU A 21 -58.20 -18.12 -37.13
C LEU A 21 -58.87 -17.56 -38.40
N LEU A 22 -58.32 -17.81 -39.60
CA LEU A 22 -59.00 -18.47 -40.74
C LEU A 22 -58.16 -18.51 -42.05
N CYS A 23 -58.19 -19.69 -42.68
CA CYS A 23 -58.12 -20.03 -44.10
C CYS A 23 -57.23 -19.28 -45.13
N LEU A 24 -56.42 -20.07 -45.85
CA LEU A 24 -55.91 -19.77 -47.20
C LEU A 24 -56.17 -20.96 -48.14
N GLN A 25 -56.63 -20.69 -49.37
CA GLN A 25 -56.73 -21.66 -50.46
C GLN A 25 -55.35 -21.88 -51.13
N ARG A 26 -55.24 -22.91 -52.00
CA ARG A 26 -53.95 -23.52 -52.40
C ARG A 26 -53.62 -23.34 -53.89
N ALA A 27 -52.31 -23.42 -54.20
CA ALA A 27 -51.64 -23.61 -55.51
C ALA A 27 -51.16 -22.33 -56.24
N PRO A 28 -50.17 -22.41 -57.18
CA PRO A 28 -49.42 -23.59 -57.67
C PRO A 28 -47.87 -23.51 -57.50
N HIS A 29 -47.16 -24.51 -58.02
CA HIS A 29 -45.71 -24.72 -57.85
C HIS A 29 -44.82 -24.04 -58.91
N PHE A 30 -43.63 -23.60 -58.46
CA PHE A 30 -42.40 -23.25 -59.19
C PHE A 30 -42.38 -22.04 -60.15
N GLY A 31 -41.42 -21.12 -59.89
CA GLY A 31 -40.43 -20.75 -60.91
C GLY A 31 -40.41 -19.31 -61.43
N ALA A 32 -41.42 -18.48 -61.19
CA ALA A 32 -41.43 -17.08 -61.64
C ALA A 32 -42.04 -16.14 -60.59
N GLY A 33 -41.44 -14.95 -60.44
CA GLY A 33 -41.92 -13.93 -59.50
C GLY A 33 -43.33 -13.43 -59.86
N ALA A 34 -44.21 -13.35 -58.87
CA ALA A 34 -45.59 -12.92 -59.08
C ALA A 34 -45.72 -11.39 -59.03
N TYR A 35 -46.39 -10.82 -60.05
CA TYR A 35 -46.84 -9.43 -60.08
C TYR A 35 -48.37 -9.42 -59.95
N VAL A 36 -48.89 -8.79 -58.91
CA VAL A 36 -50.34 -8.81 -58.57
C VAL A 36 -50.83 -7.38 -58.36
N VAL A 37 -51.88 -7.00 -59.10
CA VAL A 37 -52.57 -5.71 -58.99
C VAL A 37 -54.06 -5.98 -58.73
N PRO A 38 -54.56 -5.81 -57.50
CA PRO A 38 -55.98 -5.87 -57.20
C PRO A 38 -56.66 -4.57 -57.65
N ASN A 39 -57.71 -4.67 -58.47
CA ASN A 39 -58.43 -3.48 -58.96
C ASN A 39 -59.48 -2.94 -57.97
N ASP A 40 -59.92 -3.76 -57.00
CA ASP A 40 -61.17 -3.52 -56.25
C ASP A 40 -60.95 -3.22 -54.75
N GLY A 41 -59.76 -2.75 -54.37
CA GLY A 41 -59.48 -2.23 -53.01
C GLY A 41 -59.32 -3.27 -51.89
N ALA A 42 -59.49 -4.57 -52.17
CA ALA A 42 -59.13 -5.65 -51.24
C ALA A 42 -57.59 -5.84 -51.20
N GLY A 43 -57.00 -5.82 -50.01
CA GLY A 43 -55.55 -6.00 -49.84
C GLY A 43 -55.06 -7.39 -50.27
N ALA A 44 -53.87 -7.47 -50.85
CA ALA A 44 -53.26 -8.71 -51.32
C ALA A 44 -52.23 -9.25 -50.31
N TYR A 45 -52.27 -10.56 -50.06
CA TYR A 45 -51.23 -11.30 -49.35
C TYR A 45 -50.50 -12.23 -50.33
N VAL A 46 -49.17 -12.13 -50.39
CA VAL A 46 -48.32 -12.95 -51.27
C VAL A 46 -47.15 -13.49 -50.45
N ALA A 47 -47.02 -14.82 -50.41
CA ALA A 47 -45.92 -15.52 -49.74
C ALA A 47 -45.27 -16.51 -50.72
N PRO A 48 -44.16 -16.13 -51.38
CA PRO A 48 -43.39 -17.06 -52.22
C PRO A 48 -42.68 -18.09 -51.33
N THR A 49 -42.76 -19.38 -51.68
CA THR A 49 -42.06 -20.43 -50.92
C THR A 49 -40.58 -20.59 -51.31
N ASP A 50 -40.20 -20.14 -52.51
CA ASP A 50 -38.93 -20.49 -53.16
C ASP A 50 -38.20 -19.24 -53.71
N GLY A 51 -37.55 -18.48 -52.84
CA GLY A 51 -36.36 -17.63 -53.15
C GLY A 51 -36.49 -16.40 -54.07
N ALA A 52 -37.57 -16.23 -54.85
CA ALA A 52 -37.77 -15.06 -55.72
C ALA A 52 -38.74 -14.04 -55.08
N GLY A 53 -38.27 -12.81 -54.86
CA GLY A 53 -39.02 -11.76 -54.18
C GLY A 53 -40.29 -11.31 -54.91
N ALA A 54 -41.26 -10.81 -54.14
CA ALA A 54 -42.55 -10.29 -54.65
C ALA A 54 -42.58 -8.75 -54.66
N TYR A 55 -43.24 -8.17 -55.65
CA TYR A 55 -43.48 -6.72 -55.75
C TYR A 55 -44.99 -6.46 -55.82
N VAL A 56 -45.49 -5.60 -54.92
CA VAL A 56 -46.92 -5.27 -54.79
C VAL A 56 -47.08 -3.75 -54.75
N ALA A 57 -47.86 -3.21 -55.66
CA ALA A 57 -48.15 -1.77 -55.76
C ALA A 57 -49.68 -1.55 -55.76
N PRO A 58 -50.32 -1.41 -54.58
CA PRO A 58 -51.74 -1.09 -54.50
C PRO A 58 -51.98 0.35 -54.95
N THR A 59 -52.97 0.58 -55.80
CA THR A 59 -53.29 1.92 -56.33
C THR A 59 -54.00 2.81 -55.31
N HIS A 60 -54.75 2.23 -54.35
CA HIS A 60 -55.58 2.98 -53.40
C HIS A 60 -55.52 2.42 -51.97
N GLY A 61 -54.80 3.13 -51.09
CA GLY A 61 -55.07 3.25 -49.64
C GLY A 61 -54.92 2.03 -48.70
N ALA A 62 -55.02 0.80 -49.19
CA ALA A 62 -54.91 -0.41 -48.36
C ALA A 62 -53.46 -0.92 -48.30
N GLY A 63 -52.91 -1.02 -47.09
CA GLY A 63 -51.54 -1.47 -46.87
C GLY A 63 -51.30 -2.92 -47.32
N ALA A 64 -50.18 -3.17 -47.98
CA ALA A 64 -49.72 -4.51 -48.35
C ALA A 64 -48.75 -5.05 -47.29
N TYR A 65 -48.87 -6.33 -46.94
CA TYR A 65 -47.96 -7.03 -46.04
C TYR A 65 -47.36 -8.25 -46.73
N VAL A 66 -46.03 -8.28 -46.84
CA VAL A 66 -45.26 -9.38 -47.43
C VAL A 66 -44.37 -9.94 -46.33
N ALA A 67 -44.59 -11.21 -45.96
CA ALA A 67 -43.77 -11.92 -44.99
C ALA A 67 -42.76 -12.82 -45.74
N PRO A 68 -41.47 -12.46 -45.81
CA PRO A 68 -40.46 -13.38 -46.29
C PRO A 68 -40.21 -14.43 -45.21
N THR A 69 -40.31 -15.72 -45.55
CA THR A 69 -39.87 -16.78 -44.63
C THR A 69 -38.34 -16.87 -44.60
N ASP A 70 -37.66 -16.73 -45.74
CA ASP A 70 -36.21 -16.85 -45.83
C ASP A 70 -35.57 -15.86 -46.84
N GLY A 71 -34.66 -15.01 -46.35
CA GLY A 71 -33.49 -14.54 -47.10
C GLY A 71 -33.60 -13.38 -48.11
N ALA A 72 -34.77 -13.02 -48.64
CA ALA A 72 -34.90 -11.94 -49.63
C ALA A 72 -35.82 -10.79 -49.17
N GLY A 73 -35.33 -9.55 -49.25
CA GLY A 73 -36.03 -8.37 -48.74
C GLY A 73 -37.26 -7.97 -49.57
N ALA A 74 -38.34 -7.60 -48.88
CA ALA A 74 -39.52 -6.99 -49.48
C ALA A 74 -39.44 -5.45 -49.41
N TYR A 75 -39.84 -4.76 -50.47
CA TYR A 75 -39.93 -3.30 -50.50
C TYR A 75 -41.37 -2.87 -50.75
N VAL A 76 -41.93 -2.08 -49.82
CA VAL A 76 -43.25 -1.46 -49.93
C VAL A 76 -43.06 0.04 -50.00
N ALA A 77 -43.43 0.65 -51.12
CA ALA A 77 -43.37 2.11 -51.28
C ALA A 77 -44.49 2.77 -50.46
N PRO A 78 -44.20 3.76 -49.59
CA PRO A 78 -45.26 4.49 -48.89
C PRO A 78 -45.90 5.52 -49.82
N THR A 79 -47.23 5.59 -49.83
CA THR A 79 -47.97 6.74 -50.35
C THR A 79 -48.32 7.71 -49.21
N ASP A 80 -47.90 8.97 -49.40
CA ASP A 80 -48.47 10.20 -48.82
C ASP A 80 -48.36 10.44 -47.29
N GLY A 81 -47.14 10.79 -46.87
CA GLY A 81 -46.88 12.18 -46.45
C GLY A 81 -47.27 12.67 -45.05
N ALA A 82 -48.17 12.02 -44.29
CA ALA A 82 -48.66 12.56 -43.01
C ALA A 82 -48.11 11.85 -41.75
N GLY A 83 -47.96 10.52 -41.76
CA GLY A 83 -47.63 9.75 -40.55
C GLY A 83 -46.14 9.80 -40.16
N ALA A 84 -45.23 9.78 -41.13
CA ALA A 84 -43.79 9.63 -40.89
C ALA A 84 -43.19 10.81 -40.11
N ASP A 85 -43.70 12.02 -40.31
CA ASP A 85 -43.14 13.24 -39.77
C ASP A 85 -43.40 13.39 -38.25
N PHE A 86 -44.55 12.90 -37.78
CA PHE A 86 -44.88 12.90 -36.35
C PHE A 86 -44.06 11.83 -35.60
N TYR A 87 -43.93 10.62 -36.17
CA TYR A 87 -43.10 9.55 -35.59
C TYR A 87 -41.60 9.88 -35.61
N MET A 88 -41.08 10.51 -36.67
CA MET A 88 -39.68 10.95 -36.68
C MET A 88 -39.40 12.08 -35.68
N LYS A 89 -40.28 13.08 -35.54
CA LYS A 89 -40.06 14.17 -34.57
C LYS A 89 -40.14 13.70 -33.11
N SER A 90 -41.11 12.84 -32.79
CA SER A 90 -41.25 12.26 -31.45
C SER A 90 -40.13 11.25 -31.12
N SER A 91 -39.74 10.41 -32.09
CA SER A 91 -38.57 9.53 -31.95
C SER A 91 -37.28 10.34 -31.76
N LEU A 92 -37.06 11.39 -32.55
CA LEU A 92 -35.89 12.26 -32.41
C LEU A 92 -35.87 12.96 -31.05
N LEU A 93 -37.01 13.47 -30.57
CA LEU A 93 -37.11 14.05 -29.24
C LEU A 93 -36.77 13.02 -28.15
N LEU A 94 -37.27 11.79 -28.28
CA LEU A 94 -36.99 10.72 -27.32
C LEU A 94 -35.51 10.31 -27.35
N HIS A 95 -34.88 10.19 -28.52
CA HIS A 95 -33.44 9.91 -28.64
C HIS A 95 -32.58 11.06 -28.13
N VAL A 96 -32.99 12.32 -28.34
CA VAL A 96 -32.32 13.50 -27.78
C VAL A 96 -32.49 13.54 -26.26
N MET A 97 -33.66 13.23 -25.72
CA MET A 97 -33.84 13.09 -24.26
C MET A 97 -33.06 11.90 -23.70
N LEU A 98 -32.94 10.78 -24.42
CA LEU A 98 -32.10 9.65 -24.00
C LEU A 98 -30.62 10.00 -24.04
N LEU A 99 -30.17 10.74 -25.06
CA LEU A 99 -28.81 11.29 -25.15
C LEU A 99 -28.54 12.31 -24.03
N ILE A 100 -29.49 13.19 -23.73
CA ILE A 100 -29.38 14.12 -22.60
C ILE A 100 -29.33 13.34 -21.29
N ALA A 101 -30.22 12.37 -21.06
CA ALA A 101 -30.24 11.55 -19.84
C ALA A 101 -29.04 10.60 -19.70
N THR A 102 -28.41 10.16 -20.80
CA THR A 102 -27.17 9.35 -20.77
C THR A 102 -25.90 10.20 -20.74
N SER A 103 -25.95 11.46 -21.19
CA SER A 103 -24.89 12.46 -21.04
C SER A 103 -24.93 13.18 -19.67
N ALA A 104 -26.11 13.21 -19.04
CA ALA A 104 -26.31 13.58 -17.65
C ALA A 104 -25.87 12.43 -16.74
N SER A 105 -24.56 12.13 -16.78
CA SER A 105 -23.88 11.48 -15.67
C SER A 105 -24.29 12.19 -14.39
N VAL A 106 -24.95 11.49 -13.47
CA VAL A 106 -25.20 12.01 -12.13
C VAL A 106 -23.84 12.05 -11.45
N VAL A 107 -23.13 13.16 -11.60
CA VAL A 107 -21.91 13.44 -10.83
C VAL A 107 -22.39 13.69 -9.41
N GLU A 108 -22.33 12.64 -8.58
CA GLU A 108 -22.53 12.74 -7.13
C GLU A 108 -21.51 13.77 -6.61
N THR A 109 -21.98 15.00 -6.42
CA THR A 109 -21.15 16.16 -6.09
C THR A 109 -21.09 16.26 -4.58
N TYR A 110 -20.03 15.75 -3.99
CA TYR A 110 -19.83 15.82 -2.55
C TYR A 110 -19.32 17.20 -2.12
N LYS A 111 -19.71 17.64 -0.94
CA LYS A 111 -19.25 18.85 -0.28
C LYS A 111 -18.17 18.49 0.73
N ILE A 112 -16.92 18.85 0.44
CA ILE A 112 -15.74 18.36 1.14
C ILE A 112 -15.00 19.52 1.81
N LEU A 113 -14.74 19.39 3.11
CA LEU A 113 -13.92 20.34 3.87
C LEU A 113 -12.50 19.79 4.04
N PHE A 114 -11.50 20.50 3.53
CA PHE A 114 -10.11 20.29 3.90
C PHE A 114 -9.75 21.16 5.11
N TYR A 115 -9.06 20.57 6.07
CA TYR A 115 -8.29 21.27 7.09
C TYR A 115 -6.80 21.04 6.78
N THR A 116 -6.05 22.10 6.49
CA THR A 116 -4.61 21.98 6.17
C THR A 116 -3.85 23.24 6.56
N ASN A 117 -2.86 23.11 7.43
CA ASN A 117 -2.11 24.27 7.91
C ASN A 117 -1.06 24.76 6.91
N LEU A 118 -0.71 26.05 6.99
CA LEU A 118 0.38 26.65 6.23
C LEU A 118 1.72 26.56 6.98
N PHE A 119 2.12 25.37 7.41
CA PHE A 119 3.39 25.16 8.12
C PHE A 119 4.57 24.88 7.17
N GLY A 120 4.45 23.90 6.27
CA GLY A 120 5.54 23.41 5.43
C GLY A 120 5.12 23.18 3.98
N HIS A 121 5.96 23.62 3.03
CA HIS A 121 5.67 23.52 1.59
C HIS A 121 5.39 22.08 1.11
N SER A 122 6.02 21.07 1.69
CA SER A 122 5.78 19.64 1.38
C SER A 122 4.36 19.20 1.74
N HIS A 123 3.91 19.56 2.94
CA HIS A 123 2.58 19.27 3.47
C HIS A 123 1.51 19.95 2.60
N VAL A 124 1.63 21.27 2.45
CA VAL A 124 0.71 22.09 1.65
C VAL A 124 0.66 21.61 0.20
N LYS A 125 1.78 21.26 -0.45
CA LYS A 125 1.80 20.74 -1.83
C LYS A 125 1.06 19.41 -1.97
N MET A 126 1.13 18.49 -1.00
CA MET A 126 0.40 17.23 -1.04
C MET A 126 -1.11 17.45 -0.87
N LEU A 127 -1.51 18.19 0.18
CA LEU A 127 -2.91 18.41 0.52
C LEU A 127 -3.60 19.28 -0.55
N ALA A 128 -2.89 20.27 -1.11
CA ALA A 128 -3.37 21.05 -2.24
C ALA A 128 -3.58 20.20 -3.50
N ALA A 129 -2.70 19.24 -3.79
CA ALA A 129 -2.90 18.31 -4.91
C ALA A 129 -4.12 17.41 -4.69
N ALA A 130 -4.38 16.96 -3.46
CA ALA A 130 -5.58 16.19 -3.13
C ALA A 130 -6.86 17.02 -3.28
N ALA A 131 -6.88 18.27 -2.77
CA ALA A 131 -8.00 19.19 -2.91
C ALA A 131 -8.28 19.56 -4.38
N ASP A 132 -7.24 19.85 -5.15
CA ASP A 132 -7.37 20.14 -6.59
C ASP A 132 -7.87 18.93 -7.38
N VAL A 133 -7.46 17.70 -7.06
CA VAL A 133 -7.99 16.49 -7.72
C VAL A 133 -9.49 16.32 -7.51
N LEU A 134 -9.98 16.62 -6.30
CA LEU A 134 -11.41 16.54 -5.97
C LEU A 134 -12.20 17.68 -6.63
N THR A 135 -11.66 18.90 -6.64
CA THR A 135 -12.23 20.04 -7.37
C THR A 135 -12.30 19.77 -8.88
N ASP A 136 -11.23 19.24 -9.47
CA ASP A 136 -11.14 18.86 -10.89
C ASP A 136 -12.08 17.69 -11.25
N ALA A 137 -12.60 16.95 -10.26
CA ALA A 137 -13.63 15.93 -10.46
C ALA A 137 -15.06 16.47 -10.34
N GLY A 138 -15.23 17.74 -9.96
CA GLY A 138 -16.51 18.42 -9.84
C GLY A 138 -17.05 18.56 -8.41
N HIS A 139 -16.32 18.09 -7.39
CA HIS A 139 -16.74 18.20 -5.98
C HIS A 139 -16.64 19.64 -5.46
N ASN A 140 -17.50 20.01 -4.51
CA ASN A 140 -17.47 21.32 -3.86
C ASN A 140 -16.47 21.29 -2.70
N VAL A 141 -15.23 21.71 -2.98
CA VAL A 141 -14.12 21.67 -2.02
C VAL A 141 -13.89 23.04 -1.37
N THR A 142 -13.90 23.07 -0.03
CA THR A 142 -13.53 24.24 0.78
C THR A 142 -12.28 23.91 1.60
N VAL A 143 -11.34 24.84 1.72
CA VAL A 143 -10.06 24.60 2.39
C VAL A 143 -9.84 25.60 3.52
N LEU A 144 -9.92 25.12 4.76
CA LEU A 144 -9.58 25.87 5.97
C LEU A 144 -8.07 25.77 6.24
N MET A 145 -7.43 26.93 6.36
CA MET A 145 -5.98 27.09 6.46
C MET A 145 -5.56 27.89 7.69
N PRO A 146 -5.23 27.22 8.81
CA PRO A 146 -4.49 27.84 9.92
C PRO A 146 -3.11 28.31 9.44
N VAL A 147 -2.81 29.60 9.62
CA VAL A 147 -1.58 30.22 9.12
C VAL A 147 -0.44 30.02 10.12
N PHE A 148 0.57 29.22 9.75
CA PHE A 148 1.82 29.10 10.51
C PHE A 148 2.98 29.89 9.88
N ALA A 149 2.92 30.16 8.58
CA ALA A 149 3.91 30.95 7.85
C ALA A 149 3.22 31.81 6.77
N GLN A 150 3.13 33.11 7.00
CA GLN A 150 2.41 34.06 6.12
C GLN A 150 2.93 34.09 4.67
N ASN A 151 4.22 33.83 4.45
CA ASN A 151 4.84 33.87 3.12
C ASN A 151 4.80 32.52 2.37
N LEU A 152 4.05 31.53 2.88
CA LEU A 152 3.95 30.21 2.24
C LEU A 152 2.82 30.17 1.22
N SER A 153 3.13 29.80 -0.02
CA SER A 153 2.12 29.59 -1.06
C SER A 153 1.17 28.43 -0.71
N THR A 154 -0.13 28.66 -0.90
CA THR A 154 -1.19 27.65 -0.72
C THR A 154 -1.06 26.45 -1.66
N SER A 155 -0.28 26.57 -2.74
CA SER A 155 -0.07 25.55 -3.79
C SER A 155 -1.33 25.10 -4.56
N LEU A 156 -2.52 25.55 -4.18
CA LEU A 156 -3.80 25.29 -4.84
C LEU A 156 -3.88 25.95 -6.22
N LYS A 157 -4.45 25.25 -7.20
CA LYS A 157 -4.61 25.72 -8.58
C LYS A 157 -6.06 25.81 -9.00
N SER A 158 -6.82 24.74 -8.79
CA SER A 158 -8.23 24.64 -9.19
C SER A 158 -9.15 25.04 -8.05
N THR A 159 -8.83 24.62 -6.83
CA THR A 159 -9.59 24.92 -5.61
C THR A 159 -9.46 26.40 -5.25
N LYS A 160 -10.58 27.12 -5.14
CA LYS A 160 -10.61 28.57 -4.87
C LYS A 160 -11.27 28.96 -3.55
N ASN A 161 -12.12 28.11 -2.96
CA ASN A 161 -12.77 28.45 -1.70
C ASN A 161 -11.81 28.18 -0.53
N THR A 162 -11.08 29.20 -0.10
CA THR A 162 -10.08 29.13 0.97
C THR A 162 -10.44 30.06 2.12
N ILE A 163 -10.41 29.53 3.34
CA ILE A 163 -10.64 30.28 4.59
C ILE A 163 -9.33 30.28 5.36
N PHE A 164 -8.84 31.44 5.79
CA PHE A 164 -7.62 31.54 6.57
C PHE A 164 -7.93 31.84 8.03
N VAL A 165 -7.22 31.19 8.95
CA VAL A 165 -7.21 31.58 10.38
C VAL A 165 -5.82 32.15 10.68
N GLU A 166 -5.79 33.42 11.04
CA GLU A 166 -4.55 34.17 11.26
C GLU A 166 -3.63 33.55 12.33
N ALA A 167 -2.34 33.80 12.16
CA ALA A 167 -1.29 33.32 13.06
C ALA A 167 -1.39 33.99 14.45
N THR A 168 -1.20 33.22 15.52
CA THR A 168 -1.03 33.79 16.87
C THR A 168 0.32 34.50 17.03
N GLU A 169 0.48 35.25 18.12
CA GLU A 169 1.76 35.91 18.42
C GLU A 169 2.89 34.88 18.67
N GLU A 170 2.61 33.75 19.33
CA GLU A 170 3.60 32.69 19.50
C GLU A 170 4.03 32.10 18.15
N VAL A 171 3.09 31.89 17.23
CA VAL A 171 3.36 31.41 15.87
C VAL A 171 4.19 32.44 15.08
N ALA A 172 3.83 33.72 15.14
CA ALA A 172 4.59 34.80 14.50
C ALA A 172 6.02 34.94 15.09
N ASN A 173 6.18 34.74 16.40
CA ASN A 173 7.48 34.77 17.06
C ASN A 173 8.31 33.51 16.74
N PHE A 174 7.69 32.33 16.67
CA PHE A 174 8.33 31.12 16.17
C PHE A 174 8.76 31.28 14.71
N ALA A 175 7.95 31.90 13.85
CA ALA A 175 8.29 32.15 12.45
C ALA A 175 9.54 33.05 12.30
N LYS A 176 9.75 34.03 13.19
CA LYS A 176 10.98 34.84 13.25
C LYS A 176 12.20 33.98 13.64
N LEU A 177 12.04 33.08 14.61
CA LEU A 177 13.10 32.18 15.09
C LEU A 177 13.36 31.00 14.13
N ARG A 178 12.38 30.63 13.30
CA ARG A 178 12.41 29.50 12.35
C ARG A 178 13.64 29.55 11.43
N LYS A 179 14.07 30.74 10.99
CA LYS A 179 15.31 30.87 10.19
C LYS A 179 16.53 30.32 10.94
N LYS A 180 16.72 30.70 12.21
CA LYS A 180 17.83 30.21 13.03
C LYS A 180 17.68 28.71 13.32
N PHE A 181 16.48 28.27 13.67
CA PHE A 181 16.17 26.86 13.92
C PHE A 181 16.45 25.97 12.69
N MET A 182 16.09 26.40 11.49
CA MET A 182 16.37 25.66 10.25
C MET A 182 17.85 25.76 9.84
N ALA A 183 18.54 26.86 10.14
CA ALA A 183 20.00 26.95 9.96
C ALA A 183 20.75 25.95 10.85
N ASN A 184 20.32 25.78 12.10
CA ASN A 184 20.90 24.79 13.02
C ASN A 184 20.82 23.35 12.49
N MET A 185 19.86 23.01 11.62
CA MET A 185 19.74 21.67 11.00
C MET A 185 20.91 21.31 10.06
N TRP A 186 21.81 22.26 9.76
CA TRP A 186 23.09 21.94 9.13
C TRP A 186 24.09 21.26 10.08
N MET A 187 23.95 21.46 11.40
CA MET A 187 24.92 21.06 12.42
C MET A 187 24.34 20.14 13.51
N GLU A 188 23.05 20.25 13.80
CA GLU A 188 22.36 19.56 14.90
C GLU A 188 21.25 18.65 14.36
N ASP A 189 21.00 17.50 15.00
CA ASP A 189 19.90 16.58 14.66
C ASP A 189 18.55 16.98 15.26
N ASN A 190 18.54 17.78 16.33
CA ASN A 190 17.42 17.82 17.27
C ASN A 190 16.73 19.18 17.37
N ALA A 191 15.44 19.17 17.04
CA ALA A 191 14.48 20.14 17.58
C ALA A 191 14.21 19.85 19.06
N LYS A 192 14.05 20.87 19.91
CA LYS A 192 13.56 20.67 21.29
C LYS A 192 12.05 20.38 21.26
N PRO A 193 11.55 19.28 21.89
CA PRO A 193 10.14 18.90 21.82
C PRO A 193 9.12 19.96 22.24
N ALA A 194 9.45 20.79 23.24
CA ALA A 194 8.51 21.74 23.83
C ALA A 194 8.16 22.93 22.92
N GLU A 195 9.09 23.38 22.07
CA GLU A 195 8.89 24.58 21.25
C GLU A 195 7.82 24.38 20.16
N PRO A 196 7.84 23.31 19.34
CA PRO A 196 6.76 23.02 18.40
C PRO A 196 5.41 22.80 19.10
N ALA A 197 5.37 22.06 20.22
CA ALA A 197 4.14 21.73 20.91
C ALA A 197 3.39 22.98 21.41
N GLN A 198 4.10 23.99 21.92
CA GLN A 198 3.50 25.27 22.32
C GLN A 198 2.92 26.04 21.13
N VAL A 199 3.59 26.02 19.98
CA VAL A 199 3.18 26.74 18.76
C VAL A 199 1.90 26.13 18.17
N PHE A 200 1.85 24.80 18.04
CA PHE A 200 0.64 24.09 17.59
C PHE A 200 -0.52 24.30 18.57
N ARG A 201 -0.30 24.13 19.88
CA ARG A 201 -1.32 24.39 20.91
C ARG A 201 -1.87 25.82 20.87
N SER A 202 -1.03 26.83 20.65
CA SER A 202 -1.48 28.23 20.53
C SER A 202 -2.35 28.42 19.29
N GLN A 203 -1.92 27.94 18.12
CA GLN A 203 -2.71 28.04 16.90
C GLN A 203 -4.02 27.24 16.98
N CYS A 204 -3.99 26.07 17.61
CA CYS A 204 -5.18 25.26 17.83
C CYS A 204 -6.22 26.00 18.69
N LYS A 205 -5.77 26.65 19.78
CA LYS A 205 -6.63 27.53 20.57
C LYS A 205 -7.28 28.62 19.72
N GLN A 206 -6.50 29.28 18.86
CA GLN A 206 -6.98 30.36 18.01
C GLN A 206 -8.05 29.90 17.02
N VAL A 207 -7.88 28.72 16.41
CA VAL A 207 -8.85 28.09 15.50
C VAL A 207 -10.13 27.73 16.25
N LEU A 208 -10.01 27.00 17.37
CA LEU A 208 -11.17 26.53 18.15
C LEU A 208 -11.92 27.66 18.90
N SER A 209 -11.31 28.85 19.02
CA SER A 209 -11.97 30.04 19.58
C SER A 209 -12.79 30.83 18.54
N GLN A 210 -12.77 30.47 17.26
CA GLN A 210 -13.58 31.13 16.22
C GLN A 210 -15.03 30.61 16.24
N SER A 211 -15.83 31.01 17.23
CA SER A 211 -17.24 30.58 17.36
C SER A 211 -18.03 30.74 16.06
N ASP A 212 -17.95 31.92 15.45
CA ASP A 212 -18.77 32.29 14.29
C ASP A 212 -18.38 31.45 13.07
N LEU A 213 -17.09 31.11 12.93
CA LEU A 213 -16.58 30.24 11.88
C LEU A 213 -16.98 28.77 12.10
N ILE A 214 -16.99 28.30 13.35
CA ILE A 214 -17.44 26.95 13.69
C ILE A 214 -18.94 26.82 13.41
N GLU A 215 -19.77 27.78 13.84
CA GLU A 215 -21.20 27.78 13.56
C GLU A 215 -21.49 27.88 12.05
N GLN A 216 -20.76 28.74 11.33
CA GLN A 216 -20.84 28.81 9.86
C GLN A 216 -20.52 27.45 9.23
N LEU A 217 -19.37 26.84 9.54
CA LEU A 217 -18.93 25.60 8.90
C LEU A 217 -19.74 24.36 9.36
N ARG A 218 -20.35 24.38 10.54
CA ARG A 218 -21.38 23.39 10.93
C ARG A 218 -22.64 23.54 10.07
N ALA A 219 -23.12 24.77 9.88
CA ALA A 219 -24.30 25.05 9.05
C ALA A 219 -24.10 24.71 7.56
N GLU A 220 -22.86 24.70 7.07
CA GLU A 220 -22.56 24.24 5.70
C GLU A 220 -22.87 22.74 5.48
N ASN A 221 -22.97 21.90 6.51
CA ASN A 221 -23.29 20.46 6.42
C ASN A 221 -22.43 19.71 5.38
N TYR A 222 -21.12 19.65 5.60
CA TYR A 222 -20.18 18.91 4.75
C TYR A 222 -20.40 17.39 4.81
N ASP A 223 -20.30 16.71 3.67
CA ASP A 223 -20.43 15.24 3.58
C ASP A 223 -19.22 14.51 4.18
N LEU A 224 -18.03 15.12 4.02
CA LEU A 224 -16.74 14.56 4.44
C LEU A 224 -15.76 15.68 4.78
N ALA A 225 -14.93 15.47 5.81
CA ALA A 225 -13.75 16.29 6.03
C ALA A 225 -12.43 15.55 5.76
N ILE A 226 -11.38 16.27 5.39
CA ILE A 226 -10.05 15.72 5.07
C ILE A 226 -8.98 16.53 5.80
N THR A 227 -8.03 15.86 6.46
CA THR A 227 -6.90 16.50 7.15
C THR A 227 -5.62 15.68 7.05
N GLU A 228 -4.49 16.30 7.36
CA GLU A 228 -3.24 15.59 7.64
C GLU A 228 -3.07 15.35 9.15
N PRO A 229 -2.85 14.10 9.61
CA PRO A 229 -2.55 13.78 11.02
C PRO A 229 -1.29 14.42 11.65
N PHE A 230 -0.62 15.31 10.92
CA PHE A 230 0.46 16.16 11.43
C PHE A 230 -0.08 17.36 12.22
N ASP A 231 -1.30 17.82 11.90
CA ASP A 231 -2.03 18.83 12.67
C ASP A 231 -3.26 18.17 13.32
N THR A 232 -3.14 17.82 14.59
CA THR A 232 -4.18 17.04 15.26
C THR A 232 -5.35 17.89 15.76
N CYS A 233 -5.19 19.22 15.80
CA CYS A 233 -6.27 20.14 16.13
C CYS A 233 -7.48 19.98 15.19
N ALA A 234 -7.23 19.58 13.95
CA ALA A 234 -8.26 19.23 12.97
C ALA A 234 -9.33 18.28 13.52
N TYR A 235 -8.96 17.31 14.36
CA TYR A 235 -9.91 16.34 14.89
C TYR A 235 -10.84 16.95 15.95
N ALA A 236 -10.32 17.84 16.80
CA ALA A 236 -11.18 18.62 17.70
C ALA A 236 -12.09 19.58 16.92
N PHE A 237 -11.58 20.18 15.84
CA PHE A 237 -12.37 21.01 14.94
C PHE A 237 -13.50 20.20 14.24
N PHE A 238 -13.22 18.96 13.85
CA PHE A 238 -14.19 18.04 13.27
C PHE A 238 -15.32 17.66 14.23
N GLU A 239 -15.02 17.47 15.51
CA GLU A 239 -16.03 17.31 16.57
C GLU A 239 -16.82 18.62 16.78
N ALA A 240 -16.17 19.78 16.69
CA ALA A 240 -16.80 21.10 16.84
C ALA A 240 -17.82 21.42 15.73
N ILE A 241 -17.55 21.01 14.48
CA ILE A 241 -18.48 21.15 13.34
C ILE A 241 -19.37 19.92 13.12
N GLU A 242 -19.35 18.95 14.04
CA GLU A 242 -20.19 17.74 14.01
C GLU A 242 -20.08 16.93 12.70
N ILE A 243 -18.87 16.80 12.12
CA ILE A 243 -18.70 16.12 10.84
C ILE A 243 -19.07 14.64 10.92
N ARG A 244 -19.85 14.16 9.94
CA ARG A 244 -20.28 12.75 9.86
C ARG A 244 -19.10 11.77 9.73
N ALA A 245 -18.11 12.12 8.90
CA ALA A 245 -16.98 11.25 8.58
C ALA A 245 -15.78 12.07 8.10
N HIS A 246 -14.59 11.45 8.13
CA HIS A 246 -13.37 12.08 7.64
C HIS A 246 -12.39 11.07 7.03
N VAL A 247 -11.41 11.59 6.28
CA VAL A 247 -10.28 10.84 5.70
C VAL A 247 -8.98 11.53 6.09
N ALA A 248 -7.94 10.74 6.40
CA ALA A 248 -6.59 11.26 6.62
C ALA A 248 -5.79 11.24 5.31
N VAL A 249 -5.01 12.29 5.03
CA VAL A 249 -4.05 12.35 3.91
C VAL A 249 -2.67 12.75 4.44
N LEU A 250 -1.69 11.85 4.35
CA LEU A 250 -0.32 12.08 4.81
C LEU A 250 0.56 12.58 3.65
N SER A 251 1.38 13.60 3.93
CA SER A 251 2.43 14.08 3.02
C SER A 251 3.72 13.26 3.09
N SER A 252 3.93 12.51 4.18
CA SER A 252 4.95 11.46 4.31
C SER A 252 4.42 10.09 3.85
N SER A 253 5.30 9.08 3.78
CA SER A 253 4.89 7.69 3.53
C SER A 253 4.21 7.05 4.74
N ARG A 254 4.67 7.37 5.95
CA ARG A 254 4.16 6.93 7.25
C ARG A 254 4.39 8.02 8.30
N LEU A 255 3.59 8.02 9.35
CA LEU A 255 3.85 8.76 10.59
C LEU A 255 3.76 7.77 11.76
N ASP A 256 4.76 7.74 12.63
CA ASP A 256 4.88 6.69 13.65
C ASP A 256 3.80 6.82 14.73
N HIS A 257 3.49 8.05 15.18
CA HIS A 257 2.40 8.32 16.14
C HIS A 257 1.01 7.97 15.60
N VAL A 258 0.79 8.17 14.29
CA VAL A 258 -0.43 7.76 13.60
C VAL A 258 -0.55 6.24 13.63
N SER A 259 0.55 5.57 13.29
CA SER A 259 0.62 4.11 13.18
C SER A 259 0.30 3.42 14.50
N ASP A 260 0.84 3.94 15.62
CA ASP A 260 0.56 3.41 16.96
C ASP A 260 -0.93 3.58 17.31
N VAL A 261 -1.51 4.75 17.03
CA VAL A 261 -2.90 5.08 17.38
C VAL A 261 -3.95 4.30 16.58
N ILE A 262 -3.61 3.88 15.35
CA ILE A 262 -4.46 3.01 14.50
C ILE A 262 -4.14 1.51 14.64
N GLY A 263 -3.15 1.13 15.45
CA GLY A 263 -2.70 -0.25 15.59
C GLY A 263 -2.03 -0.84 14.34
N GLN A 264 -1.30 -0.05 13.55
CA GLN A 264 -0.54 -0.56 12.40
C GLN A 264 0.80 -1.18 12.87
N PRO A 265 1.04 -2.49 12.64
CA PRO A 265 2.28 -3.13 13.05
C PRO A 265 3.51 -2.42 12.49
N ALA A 266 4.46 -2.08 13.36
CA ALA A 266 5.61 -1.25 12.98
C ALA A 266 6.76 -2.03 12.33
N ALA A 267 6.90 -3.33 12.64
CA ALA A 267 7.90 -4.24 12.07
C ALA A 267 9.36 -3.75 12.15
N LEU A 268 9.73 -3.15 13.30
CA LEU A 268 10.98 -2.39 13.53
C LEU A 268 12.28 -3.18 13.34
N SER A 269 12.21 -4.49 13.14
CA SER A 269 13.36 -5.36 12.83
C SER A 269 13.83 -5.27 11.37
N TYR A 270 12.97 -4.78 10.46
CA TYR A 270 13.27 -4.58 9.03
C TYR A 270 12.59 -3.36 8.39
N ASN A 271 11.56 -2.76 9.00
CA ASN A 271 10.97 -1.50 8.55
C ASN A 271 11.57 -0.33 9.34
N PRO A 272 12.27 0.63 8.71
CA PRO A 272 12.79 1.80 9.41
C PRO A 272 11.68 2.77 9.83
N GLY A 273 11.72 3.23 11.09
CA GLY A 273 10.85 4.29 11.60
C GLY A 273 11.09 5.63 10.89
N LEU A 274 10.18 6.59 11.05
CA LEU A 274 10.19 7.87 10.34
C LEU A 274 11.55 8.59 10.42
N LEU A 275 12.12 8.66 11.62
CA LEU A 275 13.38 9.36 11.93
C LEU A 275 14.61 8.44 11.83
N SER A 276 14.50 7.27 11.20
CA SER A 276 15.57 6.27 11.17
C SER A 276 16.68 6.63 10.19
N ASN A 277 17.93 6.37 10.59
CA ASN A 277 19.10 6.49 9.73
C ASN A 277 19.43 5.20 8.95
N ASN A 278 18.65 4.13 9.16
CA ASN A 278 18.91 2.80 8.63
C ASN A 278 17.99 2.44 7.46
N GLY A 279 18.43 1.50 6.60
CA GLY A 279 17.58 0.82 5.63
C GLY A 279 17.08 -0.53 6.16
N GLU A 280 16.37 -1.31 5.34
CA GLU A 280 15.76 -2.58 5.77
C GLU A 280 16.74 -3.65 6.30
N ARG A 281 18.00 -3.61 5.88
CA ARG A 281 19.04 -4.56 6.29
C ARG A 281 19.79 -4.06 7.52
N MET A 282 19.24 -4.32 8.70
CA MET A 282 19.77 -3.88 9.99
C MET A 282 20.46 -5.01 10.78
N THR A 283 21.64 -4.70 11.33
CA THR A 283 22.27 -5.46 12.42
C THR A 283 21.42 -5.41 13.70
N ARG A 284 21.68 -6.30 14.67
CA ARG A 284 20.98 -6.31 15.97
C ARG A 284 21.01 -4.94 16.68
N TRP A 285 22.16 -4.26 16.64
CA TRP A 285 22.31 -2.92 17.21
C TRP A 285 21.50 -1.87 16.44
N GLN A 286 21.53 -1.88 15.11
CA GLN A 286 20.73 -0.96 14.30
C GLN A 286 19.22 -1.16 14.50
N ARG A 287 18.75 -2.40 14.73
CA ARG A 287 17.34 -2.67 15.09
C ARG A 287 16.97 -2.04 16.43
N PHE A 288 17.84 -2.17 17.44
CA PHE A 288 17.64 -1.54 18.75
C PHE A 288 17.60 0.00 18.64
N VAL A 289 18.54 0.60 17.90
CA VAL A 289 18.54 2.04 17.62
C VAL A 289 17.29 2.46 16.84
N ASN A 290 16.87 1.70 15.82
CA ASN A 290 15.65 1.95 15.07
C ASN A 290 14.40 1.94 15.96
N ALA A 291 14.32 1.02 16.92
CA ALA A 291 13.23 0.97 17.89
C ALA A 291 13.21 2.19 18.84
N ILE A 292 14.38 2.65 19.30
CA ILE A 292 14.49 3.89 20.09
C ILE A 292 14.09 5.11 19.24
N GLN A 293 14.55 5.21 18.00
CA GLN A 293 14.22 6.32 17.09
C GLN A 293 12.71 6.35 16.79
N TYR A 294 12.09 5.19 16.56
CA TYR A 294 10.64 5.05 16.40
C TYR A 294 9.87 5.53 17.64
N ALA A 295 10.19 4.98 18.81
CA ALA A 295 9.52 5.35 20.06
C ALA A 295 9.69 6.84 20.39
N SER A 296 10.87 7.41 20.12
CA SER A 296 11.16 8.83 20.35
C SER A 296 10.37 9.73 19.38
N GLY A 297 10.29 9.34 18.10
CA GLY A 297 9.51 10.07 17.09
C GLY A 297 8.01 10.02 17.35
N SER A 298 7.48 8.82 17.65
CA SER A 298 6.08 8.63 18.02
C SER A 298 5.72 9.42 19.29
N TYR A 299 6.54 9.35 20.34
CA TYR A 299 6.35 10.14 21.55
C TYR A 299 6.33 11.65 21.28
N PHE A 300 7.27 12.15 20.47
CA PHE A 300 7.33 13.58 20.15
C PHE A 300 6.07 14.09 19.44
N PHE A 301 5.66 13.46 18.33
CA PHE A 301 4.47 13.90 17.60
C PHE A 301 3.18 13.59 18.35
N GLY A 302 3.13 12.48 19.10
CA GLY A 302 2.02 12.17 19.99
C GLY A 302 1.85 13.22 21.09
N TYR A 303 2.95 13.69 21.69
CA TYR A 303 2.92 14.77 22.69
C TYR A 303 2.41 16.09 22.12
N VAL A 304 2.82 16.47 20.90
CA VAL A 304 2.27 17.66 20.21
C VAL A 304 0.74 17.54 20.11
N GLY A 305 0.23 16.40 19.64
CA GLY A 305 -1.22 16.24 19.50
C GLY A 305 -1.97 16.11 20.83
N ASP A 306 -1.33 15.58 21.86
CA ASP A 306 -1.91 15.56 23.21
C ASP A 306 -1.99 16.98 23.82
N GLN A 307 -1.13 17.92 23.40
CA GLN A 307 -1.30 19.35 23.74
C GLN A 307 -2.47 20.00 22.99
N ASP A 308 -2.68 19.70 21.70
CA ASP A 308 -3.86 20.15 20.94
C ASP A 308 -5.15 19.63 21.58
N ALA A 309 -5.20 18.33 21.93
CA ALA A 309 -6.35 17.73 22.59
C ALA A 309 -6.60 18.28 24.00
N ALA A 310 -5.55 18.69 24.72
CA ALA A 310 -5.70 19.34 26.02
C ALA A 310 -6.37 20.72 25.88
N ILE A 311 -5.89 21.58 24.97
CA ILE A 311 -6.49 22.91 24.77
C ILE A 311 -7.88 22.85 24.13
N ALA A 312 -8.17 21.81 23.33
CA ALA A 312 -9.52 21.54 22.87
C ALA A 312 -10.49 21.27 24.03
N ARG A 313 -10.09 20.43 25.00
CA ARG A 313 -10.91 20.13 26.19
C ARG A 313 -11.03 21.32 27.15
N ASP A 314 -10.02 22.19 27.24
CA ASP A 314 -10.10 23.46 27.98
C ASP A 314 -11.21 24.38 27.42
N ILE A 315 -11.49 24.31 26.10
CA ILE A 315 -12.53 25.08 25.42
C ILE A 315 -13.89 24.37 25.52
N ASN A 316 -13.94 23.07 25.20
CA ASN A 316 -15.12 22.24 25.35
C ASN A 316 -14.73 20.80 25.74
N ALA A 317 -15.05 20.43 26.99
CA ALA A 317 -14.72 19.14 27.57
C ALA A 317 -15.37 17.92 26.88
N THR A 318 -16.34 18.13 25.98
CA THR A 318 -16.97 17.04 25.21
C THR A 318 -16.19 16.64 23.95
N TRP A 319 -15.27 17.48 23.46
CA TRP A 319 -14.49 17.16 22.26
C TRP A 319 -13.45 16.09 22.56
N ARG A 320 -13.52 14.99 21.79
CA ARG A 320 -12.70 13.79 21.98
C ARG A 320 -11.25 14.00 21.54
N SER A 321 -10.36 13.11 21.99
CA SER A 321 -8.95 13.21 21.62
C SER A 321 -8.74 12.86 20.15
N TRP A 322 -7.67 13.38 19.54
CA TRP A 322 -7.18 12.90 18.24
C TRP A 322 -6.91 11.38 18.26
N ARG A 323 -6.53 10.83 19.41
CA ARG A 323 -6.31 9.38 19.63
C ARG A 323 -7.58 8.53 19.50
N ASP A 324 -8.74 9.12 19.76
CA ASP A 324 -10.04 8.45 19.69
C ASP A 324 -10.65 8.61 18.29
N THR A 325 -10.52 9.82 17.74
CA THR A 325 -11.18 10.29 16.50
C THR A 325 -10.41 9.92 15.24
N LEU A 326 -9.09 10.08 15.17
CA LEU A 326 -8.29 9.74 13.99
C LEU A 326 -8.53 8.29 13.53
N PRO A 327 -8.60 7.28 14.41
CA PRO A 327 -8.87 5.91 13.99
C PRO A 327 -10.30 5.68 13.48
N GLU A 328 -11.23 6.62 13.62
CA GLU A 328 -12.56 6.56 12.99
C GLU A 328 -12.55 7.04 11.53
N ALA A 329 -11.42 7.54 11.01
CA ALA A 329 -11.26 7.92 9.60
C ALA A 329 -11.66 6.76 8.68
N SER A 330 -12.40 7.01 7.61
CA SER A 330 -12.80 5.95 6.67
C SER A 330 -11.58 5.29 6.01
N PHE A 331 -10.60 6.11 5.62
CA PHE A 331 -9.32 5.68 5.04
C PHE A 331 -8.18 6.61 5.46
N ILE A 332 -6.96 6.09 5.33
CA ILE A 332 -5.70 6.81 5.59
C ILE A 332 -4.88 6.76 4.29
N LEU A 333 -4.94 7.84 3.52
CA LEU A 333 -4.27 7.96 2.23
C LEU A 333 -2.81 8.42 2.47
N THR A 334 -1.82 7.64 2.04
CA THR A 334 -0.40 7.96 2.28
C THR A 334 0.34 8.39 1.02
N ASN A 335 1.33 9.27 1.14
CA ASN A 335 2.25 9.62 0.04
C ASN A 335 3.31 8.53 -0.23
N GLN A 336 2.97 7.27 0.07
CA GLN A 336 3.79 6.09 -0.21
C GLN A 336 3.59 5.65 -1.66
N ILE A 337 4.66 5.20 -2.32
CA ILE A 337 4.55 4.36 -3.52
C ILE A 337 5.07 2.96 -3.15
N PRO A 338 4.26 1.88 -3.19
CA PRO A 338 4.68 0.56 -2.70
C PRO A 338 5.88 -0.05 -3.44
N LEU A 339 6.08 0.30 -4.71
CA LEU A 339 7.25 -0.13 -5.49
C LEU A 339 8.54 0.64 -5.16
N LEU A 340 8.42 1.78 -4.46
CA LEU A 340 9.55 2.63 -4.05
C LEU A 340 9.92 2.40 -2.57
N ASP A 341 8.93 2.32 -1.68
CA ASP A 341 9.11 2.25 -0.23
C ASP A 341 9.55 0.86 0.27
N PHE A 342 9.85 0.75 1.55
CA PHE A 342 10.11 -0.53 2.22
C PHE A 342 8.83 -1.37 2.33
N PRO A 343 8.89 -2.68 1.99
CA PRO A 343 7.82 -3.62 2.32
C PRO A 343 7.60 -3.65 3.84
N ALA A 344 6.36 -3.40 4.26
CA ALA A 344 5.95 -3.34 5.66
C ALA A 344 4.52 -3.88 5.80
N PRO A 345 4.14 -4.41 6.98
CA PRO A 345 2.75 -4.75 7.27
C PRO A 345 1.83 -3.52 7.14
N THR A 346 0.68 -3.73 6.53
CA THR A 346 -0.37 -2.73 6.35
C THR A 346 -1.73 -3.44 6.36
N PHE A 347 -2.81 -2.67 6.43
CA PHE A 347 -4.18 -3.16 6.36
C PHE A 347 -4.99 -2.29 5.40
N ASP A 348 -6.15 -2.78 4.93
CA ASP A 348 -6.90 -2.21 3.78
C ASP A 348 -7.41 -0.77 3.99
N LYS A 349 -7.42 -0.29 5.25
CA LYS A 349 -7.71 1.11 5.60
C LYS A 349 -6.61 2.09 5.15
N ILE A 350 -5.38 1.62 4.96
CA ILE A 350 -4.22 2.42 4.55
C ILE A 350 -4.02 2.27 3.04
N VAL A 351 -4.11 3.39 2.32
CA VAL A 351 -4.17 3.39 0.85
C VAL A 351 -3.06 4.26 0.28
N ALA A 352 -2.18 3.65 -0.51
CA ALA A 352 -1.07 4.35 -1.13
C ALA A 352 -1.54 5.26 -2.30
N VAL A 353 -1.28 6.56 -2.20
CA VAL A 353 -1.55 7.59 -3.21
C VAL A 353 -0.28 8.42 -3.53
N GLY A 354 0.90 7.87 -3.27
CA GLY A 354 2.16 8.55 -3.54
C GLY A 354 2.37 8.92 -5.01
N GLY A 355 3.04 10.05 -5.25
CA GLY A 355 3.22 10.60 -6.60
C GLY A 355 2.08 11.49 -7.10
N LEU A 356 1.00 11.67 -6.32
CA LEU A 356 -0.14 12.54 -6.65
C LEU A 356 0.27 13.97 -7.06
N SER A 357 1.28 14.54 -6.39
CA SER A 357 1.76 15.92 -6.63
C SER A 357 2.87 16.03 -7.70
N VAL A 358 3.24 14.91 -8.34
CA VAL A 358 4.32 14.85 -9.34
C VAL A 358 3.73 14.92 -10.76
N LYS A 359 4.19 15.88 -11.57
CA LYS A 359 3.91 15.87 -13.01
C LYS A 359 4.87 14.88 -13.68
N THR A 360 4.36 13.83 -14.31
CA THR A 360 5.18 12.79 -14.97
C THR A 360 5.24 12.92 -16.49
N ASP A 361 4.35 13.69 -17.13
CA ASP A 361 4.38 13.91 -18.58
C ASP A 361 5.56 14.81 -18.98
N ARG A 362 6.66 14.18 -19.37
CA ARG A 362 7.86 14.83 -19.89
C ARG A 362 7.60 15.74 -21.11
N LYS A 363 6.51 15.56 -21.87
CA LYS A 363 6.17 16.46 -23.00
C LYS A 363 5.63 17.82 -22.53
N SER A 364 4.96 17.84 -21.37
CA SER A 364 4.49 19.06 -20.71
C SER A 364 5.60 19.82 -19.97
N LEU A 365 6.66 19.12 -19.56
CA LEU A 365 7.78 19.66 -18.77
C LEU A 365 8.83 20.34 -19.66
N LYS A 366 8.52 21.55 -20.12
CA LYS A 366 9.43 22.36 -20.92
C LYS A 366 10.32 23.21 -20.02
N LEU A 367 11.62 22.95 -20.08
CA LEU A 367 12.63 23.73 -19.39
C LEU A 367 12.76 25.13 -20.02
N GLU A 368 12.92 26.16 -19.21
CA GLU A 368 13.13 27.55 -19.67
C GLU A 368 14.45 27.68 -20.45
N GLU A 369 14.49 28.62 -21.40
CA GLU A 369 15.63 28.78 -22.31
C GLU A 369 16.96 29.05 -21.57
N LYS A 370 16.94 29.83 -20.47
CA LYS A 370 18.11 30.07 -19.61
C LYS A 370 18.77 28.76 -19.18
N TRP A 371 17.99 27.87 -18.58
CA TRP A 371 18.50 26.60 -18.04
C TRP A 371 18.83 25.62 -19.18
N SER A 372 18.06 25.61 -20.26
CA SER A 372 18.39 24.81 -21.44
C SER A 372 19.76 25.18 -22.03
N ARG A 373 20.06 26.49 -22.16
CA ARG A 373 21.38 26.96 -22.63
C ARG A 373 22.51 26.56 -21.67
N ILE A 374 22.29 26.63 -20.36
CA ILE A 374 23.27 26.20 -19.34
C ILE A 374 23.59 24.70 -19.48
N LEU A 375 22.59 23.85 -19.73
CA LEU A 375 22.77 22.41 -19.92
C LEU A 375 23.55 22.05 -21.20
N ASP A 376 23.65 22.96 -22.17
CA ASP A 376 24.43 22.77 -23.42
C ASP A 376 25.90 23.19 -23.29
N VAL A 377 26.29 23.97 -22.26
CA VAL A 377 27.66 24.48 -22.11
C VAL A 377 28.67 23.35 -21.86
N ARG A 378 28.27 22.31 -21.11
CA ARG A 378 29.14 21.23 -20.64
C ARG A 378 28.48 19.87 -20.76
N LYS A 379 29.30 18.82 -20.89
CA LYS A 379 28.84 17.43 -21.06
C LYS A 379 28.22 16.84 -19.80
N LYS A 380 28.64 17.31 -18.62
CA LYS A 380 28.15 16.87 -17.30
C LYS A 380 27.38 18.02 -16.67
N ASN A 381 26.20 17.72 -16.15
CA ASN A 381 25.33 18.69 -15.49
C ASN A 381 24.88 18.12 -14.14
N VAL A 382 25.19 18.83 -13.07
CA VAL A 382 24.82 18.49 -11.69
C VAL A 382 23.85 19.55 -11.19
N PHE A 383 22.66 19.12 -10.79
CA PHE A 383 21.69 19.97 -10.09
C PHE A 383 21.86 19.75 -8.58
N ILE A 384 21.79 20.81 -7.77
CA ILE A 384 21.96 20.76 -6.31
C ILE A 384 20.78 21.48 -5.65
N SER A 385 20.01 20.79 -4.79
CA SER A 385 18.93 21.41 -4.00
C SER A 385 18.69 20.71 -2.67
N PHE A 386 18.91 21.45 -1.58
CA PHE A 386 18.67 21.01 -0.20
C PHE A 386 17.24 21.34 0.31
N GLY A 387 16.33 21.69 -0.61
CA GLY A 387 14.92 21.93 -0.31
C GLY A 387 14.59 23.40 -0.01
N SER A 388 13.45 23.62 0.64
CA SER A 388 12.90 24.96 0.93
C SER A 388 13.06 25.42 2.38
N ASN A 389 13.20 24.49 3.33
CA ASN A 389 13.30 24.80 4.76
C ASN A 389 14.73 25.10 5.21
N VAL A 390 15.66 24.17 4.93
CA VAL A 390 17.08 24.32 5.27
C VAL A 390 17.77 24.94 4.06
N ARG A 391 18.24 26.17 4.25
CA ARG A 391 18.65 27.06 3.15
C ARG A 391 20.14 26.91 2.87
N SER A 392 20.51 26.90 1.59
CA SER A 392 21.92 26.79 1.16
C SER A 392 22.74 28.01 1.60
N VAL A 393 22.14 29.21 1.62
CA VAL A 393 22.79 30.43 2.11
C VAL A 393 23.12 30.39 3.62
N ASP A 394 22.36 29.62 4.40
CA ASP A 394 22.59 29.43 5.84
C ASP A 394 23.55 28.25 6.15
N MET A 395 24.10 27.61 5.12
CA MET A 395 25.09 26.53 5.25
C MET A 395 26.37 27.03 5.93
N PRO A 396 27.01 26.22 6.81
CA PRO A 396 28.32 26.52 7.39
C PRO A 396 29.38 26.84 6.32
N ASP A 397 30.23 27.84 6.60
CA ASP A 397 31.26 28.29 5.65
C ASP A 397 32.27 27.18 5.28
N GLU A 398 32.50 26.23 6.18
CA GLU A 398 33.29 25.02 5.91
C GLU A 398 32.68 24.19 4.77
N TYR A 399 31.38 23.91 4.83
CA TYR A 399 30.66 23.12 3.82
C TYR A 399 30.52 23.90 2.50
N LYS A 400 30.29 25.22 2.56
CA LYS A 400 30.31 26.09 1.37
C LYS A 400 31.67 26.05 0.68
N LYS A 401 32.76 26.23 1.45
CA LYS A 401 34.14 26.20 0.93
C LYS A 401 34.48 24.85 0.30
N SER A 402 34.08 23.76 0.93
CA SER A 402 34.19 22.40 0.40
C SER A 402 33.46 22.27 -0.95
N LEU A 403 32.20 22.70 -1.04
CA LEU A 403 31.44 22.71 -2.31
C LEU A 403 32.14 23.51 -3.41
N LEU A 404 32.62 24.72 -3.12
CA LEU A 404 33.36 25.55 -4.08
C LEU A 404 34.65 24.86 -4.57
N GLN A 405 35.36 24.16 -3.68
CA GLN A 405 36.54 23.35 -4.04
C GLN A 405 36.16 22.17 -4.97
N VAL A 406 35.04 21.49 -4.71
CA VAL A 406 34.52 20.45 -5.62
C VAL A 406 34.20 21.06 -6.98
N PHE A 407 33.49 22.19 -7.03
CA PHE A 407 33.09 22.85 -8.28
C PHE A 407 34.32 23.26 -9.10
N ALA A 408 35.30 23.91 -8.48
CA ALA A 408 36.56 24.30 -9.11
C ALA A 408 37.37 23.09 -9.64
N SER A 409 37.31 21.95 -8.94
CA SER A 409 38.01 20.72 -9.34
C SER A 409 37.36 19.99 -10.53
N MET A 410 36.16 20.40 -10.95
CA MET A 410 35.36 19.73 -11.99
C MET A 410 34.97 20.70 -13.12
N PRO A 411 35.93 21.34 -13.84
CA PRO A 411 35.64 22.38 -14.83
C PRO A 411 34.81 21.92 -16.03
N ASP A 412 34.82 20.61 -16.34
CA ASP A 412 33.98 19.96 -17.37
C ASP A 412 32.53 19.68 -16.92
N THR A 413 32.15 20.12 -15.72
CA THR A 413 30.81 19.91 -15.12
C THR A 413 30.15 21.25 -14.80
N SER A 414 28.93 21.47 -15.30
CA SER A 414 28.10 22.61 -14.89
C SER A 414 27.33 22.25 -13.62
N PHE A 415 27.37 23.13 -12.62
CA PHE A 415 26.66 23.02 -11.36
C PHE A 415 25.52 24.04 -11.30
N ILE A 416 24.27 23.57 -11.27
CA ILE A 416 23.09 24.40 -11.07
C ILE A 416 22.71 24.28 -9.59
N TRP A 417 22.88 25.33 -8.80
CA TRP A 417 22.71 25.27 -7.34
C TRP A 417 21.53 26.13 -6.88
N LYS A 418 20.56 25.50 -6.21
CA LYS A 418 19.52 26.20 -5.48
C LYS A 418 20.13 26.93 -4.29
N TYR A 419 20.15 28.27 -4.36
CA TYR A 419 20.77 29.14 -3.38
C TYR A 419 19.98 30.44 -3.26
N GLU A 420 19.69 30.88 -2.04
CA GLU A 420 18.67 31.90 -1.73
C GLU A 420 19.11 33.35 -1.95
N ASP A 421 20.26 33.56 -2.57
CA ASP A 421 20.69 34.80 -3.20
C ASP A 421 21.30 34.44 -4.57
N ALA A 422 20.59 34.73 -5.65
CA ALA A 422 21.04 34.38 -6.99
C ALA A 422 22.22 35.23 -7.49
N ASN A 423 22.61 36.29 -6.77
CA ASN A 423 23.68 37.22 -7.12
C ASN A 423 24.81 37.23 -6.06
N ASP A 424 24.88 36.22 -5.18
CA ASP A 424 25.95 36.09 -4.20
C ASP A 424 27.31 35.93 -4.92
N PRO A 425 28.28 36.85 -4.72
CA PRO A 425 29.58 36.81 -5.40
C PRO A 425 30.46 35.63 -4.98
N ILE A 426 30.01 34.78 -4.04
CA ILE A 426 30.66 33.53 -3.65
C ILE A 426 31.02 32.61 -4.84
N VAL A 427 30.33 32.73 -5.98
CA VAL A 427 30.63 31.95 -7.21
C VAL A 427 31.25 32.75 -8.37
N ASP A 428 31.51 34.06 -8.23
CA ASP A 428 31.98 34.92 -9.35
C ASP A 428 33.31 34.46 -9.98
N HIS A 429 34.08 33.64 -9.26
CA HIS A 429 35.34 33.07 -9.69
C HIS A 429 35.21 31.67 -10.34
N LEU A 430 33.98 31.19 -10.57
CA LEU A 430 33.66 29.84 -11.05
C LEU A 430 32.70 29.88 -12.26
N ASP A 431 33.26 29.91 -13.47
CA ASP A 431 32.53 29.89 -14.76
C ASP A 431 31.61 28.66 -14.98
N ASN A 432 31.61 27.70 -14.05
CA ASN A 432 30.86 26.47 -14.09
C ASN A 432 29.75 26.35 -13.03
N VAL A 433 29.49 27.39 -12.24
CA VAL A 433 28.43 27.38 -11.22
C VAL A 433 27.36 28.42 -11.53
N TYR A 434 26.10 28.03 -11.41
CA TYR A 434 24.94 28.85 -11.73
C TYR A 434 23.94 28.83 -10.56
N LEU A 435 23.76 29.96 -9.90
CA LEU A 435 22.83 30.09 -8.77
C LEU A 435 21.38 30.34 -9.24
N GLY A 436 20.42 29.98 -8.38
CA GLY A 436 19.03 30.38 -8.51
C GLY A 436 18.23 30.16 -7.22
N GLU A 437 17.45 31.16 -6.81
CA GLU A 437 16.61 31.12 -5.60
C GLU A 437 15.51 30.07 -5.69
N TRP A 438 14.88 30.00 -6.86
CA TRP A 438 13.90 28.98 -7.22
C TRP A 438 14.25 28.42 -8.59
N LEU A 439 14.20 27.09 -8.72
CA LEU A 439 14.63 26.37 -9.92
C LEU A 439 13.50 25.45 -10.39
N PRO A 440 13.34 25.26 -11.71
CA PRO A 440 12.33 24.37 -12.29
C PRO A 440 12.78 22.90 -12.12
N GLN A 441 12.73 22.42 -10.87
CA GLN A 441 13.30 21.14 -10.43
C GLN A 441 12.75 19.96 -11.24
N ASN A 442 11.44 19.92 -11.48
CA ASN A 442 10.83 18.78 -12.17
C ASN A 442 11.16 18.76 -13.68
N GLU A 443 11.26 19.94 -14.29
CA GLU A 443 11.69 20.13 -15.67
C GLU A 443 13.19 19.80 -15.84
N LEU A 444 14.05 20.20 -14.89
CA LEU A 444 15.47 19.80 -14.85
C LEU A 444 15.64 18.28 -14.69
N LEU A 445 14.85 17.66 -13.81
CA LEU A 445 14.85 16.20 -13.63
C LEU A 445 14.35 15.46 -14.88
N ALA A 446 13.41 16.04 -15.64
CA ALA A 446 12.92 15.48 -16.89
C ALA A 446 13.92 15.62 -18.07
N ASP A 447 14.79 16.62 -18.07
CA ASP A 447 15.72 16.88 -19.17
C ASP A 447 16.80 15.78 -19.28
N PRO A 448 17.02 15.18 -20.47
CA PRO A 448 18.00 14.10 -20.64
C PRO A 448 19.45 14.51 -20.31
N ARG A 449 19.83 15.79 -20.46
CA ARG A 449 21.19 16.30 -20.26
C ARG A 449 21.61 16.40 -18.78
N LEU A 450 20.65 16.39 -17.85
CA LEU A 450 20.97 16.36 -16.41
C LEU A 450 21.62 15.01 -16.04
N SER A 451 22.84 15.05 -15.50
CA SER A 451 23.62 13.85 -15.17
C SER A 451 23.26 13.31 -13.78
N VAL A 452 23.27 14.17 -12.75
CA VAL A 452 23.05 13.80 -11.34
C VAL A 452 22.28 14.90 -10.60
N PHE A 453 21.42 14.50 -9.66
CA PHE A 453 20.84 15.39 -8.66
C PHE A 453 21.51 15.21 -7.28
N VAL A 454 22.00 16.28 -6.67
CA VAL A 454 22.44 16.31 -5.27
C VAL A 454 21.29 16.89 -4.43
N THR A 455 20.79 16.15 -3.44
CA THR A 455 19.62 16.62 -2.67
C THR A 455 19.60 16.16 -1.22
N HIS A 456 18.88 16.91 -0.37
CA HIS A 456 18.61 16.53 1.02
C HIS A 456 17.76 15.25 1.19
N GLY A 457 17.09 14.74 0.14
CA GLY A 457 16.28 13.51 0.26
C GLY A 457 14.86 13.68 0.82
N GLY A 458 14.30 14.89 0.83
CA GLY A 458 12.89 15.09 1.18
C GLY A 458 11.94 14.35 0.21
N LEU A 459 10.87 13.75 0.73
CA LEU A 459 10.06 12.75 0.01
C LEU A 459 9.52 13.24 -1.35
N GLY A 460 9.09 14.50 -1.44
CA GLY A 460 8.63 15.09 -2.71
C GLY A 460 9.71 15.08 -3.80
N SER A 461 10.93 15.54 -3.46
CA SER A 461 12.09 15.50 -4.37
C SER A 461 12.50 14.07 -4.72
N VAL A 462 12.45 13.14 -3.76
CA VAL A 462 12.76 11.72 -3.99
C VAL A 462 11.74 11.07 -4.92
N THR A 463 10.46 11.43 -4.82
CA THR A 463 9.40 10.91 -5.69
C THR A 463 9.52 11.45 -7.12
N GLU A 464 9.73 12.76 -7.29
CA GLU A 464 10.01 13.39 -8.59
C GLU A 464 11.23 12.75 -9.26
N LEU A 465 12.33 12.62 -8.50
CA LEU A 465 13.57 11.99 -8.93
C LEU A 465 13.39 10.53 -9.39
N ALA A 466 12.71 9.72 -8.57
CA ALA A 466 12.51 8.30 -8.84
C ALA A 466 11.62 8.08 -10.07
N MET A 467 10.57 8.89 -10.25
CA MET A 467 9.70 8.84 -11.44
C MET A 467 10.39 9.40 -12.70
N MET A 468 11.35 10.32 -12.56
CA MET A 468 12.11 10.84 -13.70
C MET A 468 13.31 9.97 -14.10
N GLY A 469 13.76 9.05 -13.25
CA GLY A 469 14.82 8.09 -13.57
C GLY A 469 16.18 8.77 -13.73
N LYS A 470 16.56 9.58 -12.72
CA LYS A 470 17.87 10.25 -12.66
C LYS A 470 18.71 9.67 -11.51
N PRO A 471 20.03 9.48 -11.69
CA PRO A 471 20.95 9.21 -10.60
C PRO A 471 20.98 10.35 -9.58
N CYS A 472 21.28 10.02 -8.31
CA CYS A 472 21.44 11.05 -7.28
C CYS A 472 22.53 10.77 -6.25
N VAL A 473 22.95 11.85 -5.57
CA VAL A 473 23.66 11.82 -4.29
C VAL A 473 22.75 12.46 -3.25
N MET A 474 22.37 11.72 -2.22
CA MET A 474 21.55 12.26 -1.13
C MET A 474 22.41 12.62 0.08
N VAL A 475 22.14 13.78 0.68
CA VAL A 475 22.78 14.26 1.90
C VAL A 475 21.69 14.64 2.91
N PRO A 476 21.13 13.67 3.66
CA PRO A 476 20.05 13.92 4.61
C PRO A 476 20.41 14.94 5.69
N LEU A 477 19.49 15.85 5.97
CA LEU A 477 19.70 16.94 6.93
C LEU A 477 18.88 16.75 8.21
N PHE A 478 17.60 16.38 8.11
CA PHE A 478 16.70 16.19 9.27
C PHE A 478 15.44 15.37 8.93
N ALA A 479 14.63 15.04 9.94
CA ALA A 479 13.33 14.36 9.79
C ALA A 479 13.38 13.03 9.01
N ASP A 480 12.50 12.88 8.00
CA ASP A 480 12.30 11.67 7.20
C ASP A 480 13.39 11.42 6.14
N GLN A 481 14.26 12.40 5.93
CA GLN A 481 15.23 12.43 4.82
C GLN A 481 16.19 11.25 4.85
N SER A 482 16.64 10.82 6.04
CA SER A 482 17.54 9.67 6.15
C SER A 482 16.84 8.36 5.77
N ARG A 483 15.60 8.15 6.23
CA ARG A 483 14.76 7.01 5.84
C ARG A 483 14.56 7.01 4.32
N ASN A 484 14.16 8.14 3.74
CA ASN A 484 13.95 8.31 2.30
C ASN A 484 15.23 8.06 1.49
N ALA A 485 16.39 8.46 2.01
CA ALA A 485 17.65 8.22 1.34
C ALA A 485 17.99 6.73 1.28
N GLN A 486 17.79 5.99 2.37
CA GLN A 486 17.95 4.52 2.34
C GLN A 486 16.87 3.84 1.47
N MET A 487 15.66 4.40 1.46
CA MET A 487 14.52 3.95 0.64
C MET A 487 14.80 4.05 -0.87
N LEU A 488 15.50 5.08 -1.34
CA LEU A 488 15.90 5.14 -2.75
C LEU A 488 17.22 4.38 -3.01
N LYS A 489 18.17 4.38 -2.06
CA LYS A 489 19.47 3.67 -2.17
C LYS A 489 19.33 2.18 -2.46
N ARG A 490 18.34 1.49 -1.86
CA ARG A 490 18.10 0.05 -2.09
C ARG A 490 17.90 -0.32 -3.56
N HIS A 491 17.41 0.62 -4.38
CA HIS A 491 17.15 0.40 -5.80
C HIS A 491 18.42 0.55 -6.66
N GLY A 492 19.54 0.99 -6.07
CA GLY A 492 20.84 1.05 -6.75
C GLY A 492 21.04 2.22 -7.70
N GLY A 493 20.07 3.14 -7.78
CA GLY A 493 20.15 4.40 -8.54
C GLY A 493 20.74 5.59 -7.77
N ALA A 494 21.07 5.40 -6.48
CA ALA A 494 21.40 6.50 -5.57
C ALA A 494 22.60 6.19 -4.66
N ALA A 495 23.44 7.20 -4.43
CA ALA A 495 24.41 7.24 -3.35
C ALA A 495 23.90 8.07 -2.17
N VAL A 496 24.43 7.83 -0.97
CA VAL A 496 24.07 8.55 0.27
C VAL A 496 25.33 8.93 1.01
N LEU A 497 25.45 10.22 1.31
CA LEU A 497 26.44 10.83 2.19
C LEU A 497 25.75 11.36 3.44
N THR A 498 26.53 11.69 4.46
CA THR A 498 26.10 12.34 5.70
C THR A 498 26.44 13.84 5.67
N ARG A 499 25.81 14.67 6.51
CA ARG A 499 26.18 16.10 6.62
C ARG A 499 27.68 16.32 6.88
N PRO A 500 28.35 15.60 7.81
CA PRO A 500 29.78 15.76 8.03
C PRO A 500 30.66 15.46 6.81
N ASP A 501 30.21 14.64 5.84
CA ASP A 501 30.96 14.38 4.62
C ASP A 501 31.10 15.63 3.72
N LEU A 502 30.31 16.69 3.97
CA LEU A 502 30.46 17.99 3.31
C LEU A 502 31.60 18.85 3.89
N SER A 503 32.21 18.49 5.03
CA SER A 503 33.34 19.25 5.59
C SER A 503 34.60 19.19 4.73
N SER A 504 34.72 18.14 3.91
CA SER A 504 35.83 17.89 3.00
C SER A 504 35.33 17.79 1.56
N PRO A 505 36.07 18.26 0.54
CA PRO A 505 35.64 18.16 -0.85
C PRO A 505 35.67 16.71 -1.39
N ASP A 506 36.56 15.86 -0.86
CA ASP A 506 36.83 14.54 -1.42
C ASP A 506 35.63 13.57 -1.40
N PRO A 507 34.87 13.40 -0.29
CA PRO A 507 33.72 12.49 -0.25
C PRO A 507 32.65 12.83 -1.29
N LEU A 508 32.30 14.12 -1.43
CA LEU A 508 31.31 14.55 -2.41
C LEU A 508 31.85 14.41 -3.84
N ARG A 509 33.08 14.85 -4.11
CA ARG A 509 33.69 14.76 -5.44
C ARG A 509 33.78 13.30 -5.92
N GLN A 510 34.34 12.41 -5.10
CA GLN A 510 34.48 10.99 -5.45
C GLN A 510 33.11 10.34 -5.66
N THR A 511 32.11 10.69 -4.84
CA THR A 511 30.74 10.18 -5.00
C THR A 511 30.09 10.68 -6.30
N LEU A 512 30.27 11.96 -6.66
CA LEU A 512 29.81 12.51 -7.94
C LEU A 512 30.49 11.83 -9.13
N GLU A 513 31.80 11.63 -9.08
CA GLU A 513 32.57 10.93 -10.12
C GLU A 513 32.11 9.48 -10.27
N ASN A 514 31.89 8.75 -9.18
CA ASN A 514 31.38 7.37 -9.19
C ASN A 514 29.95 7.29 -9.75
N VAL A 515 29.03 8.13 -9.28
CA VAL A 515 27.61 8.14 -9.73
C VAL A 515 27.47 8.54 -11.20
N MET A 516 28.37 9.40 -11.72
CA MET A 516 28.40 9.77 -13.15
C MET A 516 29.12 8.76 -14.05
N SER A 517 30.06 7.97 -13.53
CA SER A 517 30.87 7.04 -14.34
C SER A 517 30.36 5.61 -14.36
N GLU A 518 29.76 5.12 -13.27
CA GLU A 518 29.26 3.75 -13.18
C GLU A 518 27.86 3.62 -13.82
N PRO A 519 27.68 2.85 -14.92
CA PRO A 519 26.40 2.76 -15.63
C PRO A 519 25.24 2.24 -14.77
N LYS A 520 25.55 1.47 -13.72
CA LYS A 520 24.57 0.86 -12.80
C LYS A 520 23.62 1.91 -12.22
N TYR A 521 24.10 3.10 -11.85
CA TYR A 521 23.27 4.14 -11.23
C TYR A 521 22.21 4.65 -12.21
N ARG A 522 22.59 4.88 -13.47
CA ARG A 522 21.67 5.32 -14.54
C ARG A 522 20.66 4.24 -14.89
N GLN A 523 21.13 3.01 -15.16
CA GLN A 523 20.29 1.88 -15.53
C GLN A 523 19.26 1.53 -14.45
N ASN A 524 19.68 1.53 -13.18
CA ASN A 524 18.79 1.25 -12.05
C ASN A 524 17.75 2.36 -11.85
N ALA A 525 18.14 3.63 -11.96
CA ALA A 525 17.20 4.75 -11.87
C ALA A 525 16.17 4.74 -13.01
N GLU A 526 16.60 4.45 -14.25
CA GLU A 526 15.71 4.32 -15.41
C GLU A 526 14.74 3.14 -15.27
N ARG A 527 15.23 1.98 -14.81
CA ARG A 527 14.40 0.80 -14.52
C ARG A 527 13.35 1.09 -13.44
N LEU A 528 13.73 1.78 -12.37
CA LEU A 528 12.80 2.17 -11.32
C LEU A 528 11.72 3.13 -11.87
N ALA A 529 12.12 4.14 -12.64
CA ALA A 529 11.18 5.06 -13.29
C ALA A 529 10.19 4.34 -14.21
N GLU A 530 10.66 3.37 -15.00
CA GLU A 530 9.79 2.52 -15.84
C GLU A 530 8.74 1.77 -14.99
N MET A 531 9.14 1.19 -13.85
CA MET A 531 8.21 0.53 -12.92
C MET A 531 7.20 1.50 -12.29
N LEU A 532 7.63 2.69 -11.89
CA LEU A 532 6.78 3.69 -11.22
C LEU A 532 5.81 4.40 -12.18
N ILE A 533 6.20 4.60 -13.45
CA ILE A 533 5.32 5.17 -14.49
C ILE A 533 4.27 4.15 -14.96
N ASN A 534 4.64 2.87 -15.04
CA ASN A 534 3.75 1.79 -15.49
C ASN A 534 3.08 1.02 -14.33
N GLN A 535 2.99 1.62 -13.14
CA GLN A 535 2.34 0.99 -11.99
C GLN A 535 0.83 0.74 -12.25
N PRO A 536 0.23 -0.35 -11.72
CA PRO A 536 -1.15 -0.73 -12.07
C PRO A 536 -2.24 0.26 -11.63
N THR A 537 -1.97 1.08 -10.61
CA THR A 537 -2.92 2.03 -10.03
C THR A 537 -2.45 3.47 -10.23
N LYS A 538 -3.36 4.38 -10.57
CA LYS A 538 -3.04 5.80 -10.72
C LYS A 538 -3.45 6.56 -9.46
N PRO A 539 -2.54 7.28 -8.78
CA PRO A 539 -2.83 7.98 -7.52
C PRO A 539 -4.09 8.88 -7.57
N ARG A 540 -4.31 9.61 -8.68
CA ARG A 540 -5.51 10.44 -8.89
C ARG A 540 -6.80 9.62 -8.86
N GLU A 541 -6.84 8.49 -9.59
CA GLU A 541 -8.04 7.64 -9.68
C GLU A 541 -8.27 6.86 -8.38
N THR A 542 -7.20 6.46 -7.69
CA THR A 542 -7.28 5.87 -6.35
C THR A 542 -7.88 6.86 -5.36
N LEU A 543 -7.32 8.07 -5.25
CA LEU A 543 -7.79 9.07 -4.29
C LEU A 543 -9.28 9.37 -4.45
N LEU A 544 -9.74 9.59 -5.69
CA LEU A 544 -11.16 9.85 -5.98
C LEU A 544 -12.07 8.73 -5.47
N LYS A 545 -11.81 7.48 -5.88
CA LYS A 545 -12.65 6.32 -5.51
C LYS A 545 -12.77 6.12 -4.00
N TYR A 546 -11.66 6.26 -3.28
CA TYR A 546 -11.65 6.08 -1.82
C TYR A 546 -12.29 7.25 -1.07
N VAL A 547 -12.14 8.49 -1.56
CA VAL A 547 -12.80 9.68 -0.97
C VAL A 547 -14.30 9.68 -1.26
N GLU A 548 -14.74 9.35 -2.47
CA GLU A 548 -16.15 9.22 -2.85
C GLU A 548 -16.83 8.10 -2.04
N PHE A 549 -16.16 6.95 -1.86
CA PHE A 549 -16.65 5.88 -1.00
C PHE A 549 -16.79 6.33 0.46
N ALA A 550 -15.79 7.04 1.00
CA ALA A 550 -15.83 7.58 2.35
C ALA A 550 -16.97 8.60 2.55
N ALA A 551 -17.18 9.52 1.60
CA ALA A 551 -18.27 10.50 1.67
C ALA A 551 -19.65 9.83 1.61
N ARG A 552 -19.80 8.80 0.76
CA ARG A 552 -21.05 8.04 0.62
C ARG A 552 -21.42 7.24 1.86
N PHE A 553 -20.49 6.45 2.38
CA PHE A 553 -20.77 5.46 3.43
C PHE A 553 -20.46 6.00 4.85
N GLY A 554 -19.49 6.90 4.98
CA GLY A 554 -19.04 7.45 6.25
C GLY A 554 -17.97 6.60 6.92
N LYS A 555 -17.99 6.55 8.26
CA LYS A 555 -17.06 5.75 9.08
C LYS A 555 -17.15 4.25 8.73
N LEU A 556 -16.04 3.53 8.76
CA LEU A 556 -15.95 2.11 8.36
C LEU A 556 -15.37 1.23 9.49
N PRO A 557 -16.13 0.95 10.58
CA PRO A 557 -15.60 0.21 11.74
C PRO A 557 -15.09 -1.20 11.43
N SER A 558 -15.55 -1.81 10.34
CA SER A 558 -15.07 -3.12 9.87
C SER A 558 -13.62 -3.11 9.37
N LEU A 559 -13.01 -1.93 9.21
CA LEU A 559 -11.60 -1.74 8.86
C LEU A 559 -10.74 -1.29 10.04
N ASP A 560 -11.32 -1.17 11.25
CA ASP A 560 -10.61 -0.72 12.44
C ASP A 560 -9.88 -1.92 13.07
N ASN A 561 -8.56 -1.84 13.16
CA ASN A 561 -7.77 -2.91 13.75
C ASN A 561 -7.99 -2.96 15.27
N TYR A 562 -8.59 -4.04 15.78
CA TYR A 562 -8.82 -4.25 17.21
C TYR A 562 -7.53 -4.23 18.05
N GLY A 563 -6.38 -4.57 17.45
CA GLY A 563 -5.07 -4.55 18.12
C GLY A 563 -4.66 -3.19 18.69
N ARG A 564 -5.29 -2.08 18.29
CA ARG A 564 -5.09 -0.76 18.93
C ARG A 564 -5.63 -0.67 20.37
N HIS A 565 -6.47 -1.62 20.78
CA HIS A 565 -7.01 -1.74 22.13
C HIS A 565 -6.22 -2.75 22.99
N GLN A 566 -5.24 -3.44 22.40
CA GLN A 566 -4.36 -4.38 23.07
C GLN A 566 -3.04 -3.69 23.43
N SER A 567 -2.48 -4.02 24.59
CA SER A 567 -1.08 -3.71 24.91
C SER A 567 -0.13 -4.49 24.01
N TYR A 568 1.16 -4.10 23.98
CA TYR A 568 2.18 -4.82 23.21
C TYR A 568 2.21 -6.32 23.59
N ILE A 569 2.07 -6.62 24.88
CA ILE A 569 2.00 -7.98 25.42
C ILE A 569 0.77 -8.69 24.85
N GLU A 570 -0.43 -8.17 25.02
CA GLU A 570 -1.67 -8.75 24.47
C GLU A 570 -1.69 -8.86 22.93
N SER A 571 -0.85 -8.08 22.21
CA SER A 571 -0.76 -8.12 20.75
C SER A 571 0.21 -9.19 20.21
N ASP A 572 1.29 -9.49 20.93
CA ASP A 572 2.21 -10.61 20.63
C ASP A 572 1.72 -11.93 21.29
N ASP A 573 0.96 -11.83 22.40
CA ASP A 573 0.30 -12.95 23.09
C ASP A 573 -1.03 -13.37 22.41
N ASN A 574 -1.38 -12.82 21.23
CA ASN A 574 -2.37 -13.42 20.32
C ASN A 574 -1.83 -14.69 19.61
N PHE A 575 -1.07 -15.51 20.33
CA PHE A 575 -1.32 -16.95 20.25
C PHE A 575 -2.70 -17.16 20.86
N ASP A 576 -3.60 -17.85 20.17
CA ASP A 576 -4.90 -18.16 20.76
C ASP A 576 -4.71 -18.98 22.05
N ASP A 577 -4.84 -18.29 23.20
CA ASP A 577 -5.29 -18.85 24.47
C ASP A 577 -6.82 -19.16 24.40
N GLU A 578 -7.30 -19.59 23.22
CA GLU A 578 -8.21 -20.73 23.19
C GLU A 578 -7.58 -21.85 24.05
N PRO A 579 -8.36 -22.65 24.80
CA PRO A 579 -7.86 -23.44 25.93
C PRO A 579 -7.00 -24.67 25.56
N LEU A 580 -5.84 -24.44 24.95
CA LEU A 580 -4.76 -25.41 24.76
C LEU A 580 -4.11 -25.81 26.09
N THR A 581 -4.35 -25.04 27.16
CA THR A 581 -3.98 -25.35 28.56
C THR A 581 -4.92 -26.35 29.27
N ASN A 582 -5.72 -27.14 28.53
CA ASN A 582 -6.28 -28.40 29.03
C ASN A 582 -5.86 -29.65 28.23
N CYS A 583 -4.87 -29.53 27.33
CA CYS A 583 -4.16 -30.70 26.82
C CYS A 583 -3.12 -31.17 27.85
N CYS A 584 -3.50 -32.14 28.70
CA CYS A 584 -2.58 -32.89 29.54
C CYS A 584 -1.51 -33.57 28.66
N THR A 585 -0.38 -32.88 28.44
CA THR A 585 0.70 -33.39 27.60
C THR A 585 1.60 -34.27 28.44
N GLU A 586 1.39 -35.58 28.36
CA GLU A 586 2.25 -36.52 29.06
C GLU A 586 3.61 -36.57 28.37
N THR A 587 4.69 -36.41 29.15
CA THR A 587 6.07 -36.52 28.66
C THR A 587 6.74 -37.72 29.32
N ALA A 588 7.06 -38.75 28.54
CA ALA A 588 7.85 -39.87 29.01
C ALA A 588 9.33 -39.64 28.68
N LYS A 589 10.21 -39.94 29.64
CA LYS A 589 11.66 -40.07 29.41
C LYS A 589 12.05 -41.53 29.53
N LEU A 590 12.73 -42.06 28.52
CA LEU A 590 13.28 -43.42 28.54
C LEU A 590 14.77 -43.38 28.25
N ASP A 591 15.55 -44.03 29.11
CA ASP A 591 16.93 -44.38 28.81
C ASP A 591 16.93 -45.70 28.03
N VAL A 592 17.38 -45.67 26.77
CA VAL A 592 17.45 -46.85 25.90
C VAL A 592 18.91 -47.19 25.63
N HIS A 593 19.36 -48.34 26.13
CA HIS A 593 20.70 -48.85 25.89
C HIS A 593 20.72 -49.71 24.62
N SER A 594 21.53 -49.35 23.62
CA SER A 594 21.73 -50.15 22.41
C SER A 594 23.10 -49.91 21.79
N TYR A 595 23.67 -50.94 21.16
CA TYR A 595 24.99 -50.88 20.49
C TYR A 595 26.12 -50.31 21.37
N GLY A 596 26.06 -50.54 22.69
CA GLY A 596 27.06 -50.05 23.65
C GLY A 596 26.95 -48.56 24.00
N ARG A 597 25.84 -47.89 23.69
CA ARG A 597 25.53 -46.52 24.13
C ARG A 597 24.16 -46.43 24.79
N ASP A 598 24.06 -45.49 25.73
CA ASP A 598 22.79 -44.98 26.24
C ASP A 598 22.29 -43.84 25.36
N PHE A 599 21.02 -43.89 24.97
CA PHE A 599 20.32 -42.81 24.27
C PHE A 599 19.10 -42.37 25.09
N LYS A 600 18.88 -41.06 25.18
CA LYS A 600 17.75 -40.50 25.92
C LYS A 600 16.62 -40.14 24.96
N LEU A 601 15.48 -40.80 25.16
CA LEU A 601 14.25 -40.56 24.42
C LEU A 601 13.34 -39.64 25.21
N ARG A 602 12.90 -38.54 24.58
CA ARG A 602 11.80 -37.72 25.08
C ARG A 602 10.60 -37.90 24.16
N LEU A 603 9.58 -38.57 24.68
CA LEU A 603 8.32 -38.80 23.97
C LEU A 603 7.22 -37.91 24.56
N GLN A 604 6.32 -37.45 23.71
CA GLN A 604 5.15 -36.64 24.07
C GLN A 604 3.90 -37.21 23.39
N ARG A 605 2.78 -37.23 24.11
CA ARG A 605 1.44 -37.44 23.53
C ARG A 605 0.50 -36.29 23.93
N ALA A 606 -0.34 -35.89 22.98
CA ALA A 606 -1.44 -34.95 23.23
C ALA A 606 -2.74 -35.72 23.44
N CYS A 607 -3.60 -35.25 24.35
CA CYS A 607 -4.97 -35.75 24.46
C CYS A 607 -5.78 -35.35 23.22
N GLN A 608 -6.66 -36.23 22.75
CA GLN A 608 -7.76 -35.81 21.88
C GLN A 608 -8.93 -35.39 22.76
N THR A 609 -9.36 -34.14 22.67
CA THR A 609 -10.64 -33.70 23.22
C THR A 609 -11.75 -34.25 22.34
N ALA A 610 -12.74 -34.91 22.95
CA ALA A 610 -13.94 -35.33 22.24
C ALA A 610 -14.69 -34.08 21.76
N LYS A 611 -14.85 -33.95 20.44
CA LYS A 611 -15.86 -33.06 19.88
C LYS A 611 -17.21 -33.75 20.08
N ASP A 612 -17.95 -33.31 21.08
CA ASP A 612 -19.40 -33.01 21.01
C ASP A 612 -19.93 -32.56 22.39
N GLU A 613 -20.78 -31.53 22.34
CA GLU A 613 -21.76 -31.02 23.33
C GLU A 613 -21.44 -30.88 24.85
N GLU A 614 -21.92 -29.76 25.39
CA GLU A 614 -21.92 -29.28 26.78
C GLU A 614 -21.73 -30.34 27.88
N SER A 615 -20.48 -30.63 28.26
CA SER A 615 -20.17 -31.32 29.51
C SER A 615 -18.83 -30.90 30.11
N THR A 616 -18.70 -31.10 31.42
CA THR A 616 -17.71 -30.42 32.28
C THR A 616 -16.26 -30.87 32.06
N GLY A 617 -15.47 -30.04 31.37
CA GLY A 617 -14.19 -29.49 31.87
C GLY A 617 -13.01 -30.42 32.22
N ASN A 618 -13.11 -31.74 32.05
CA ASN A 618 -12.04 -32.68 32.38
C ASN A 618 -11.55 -33.43 31.13
N ALA A 619 -10.34 -33.12 30.67
CA ALA A 619 -9.67 -33.91 29.65
C ALA A 619 -9.27 -35.28 30.22
N GLN A 620 -9.67 -36.36 29.55
CA GLN A 620 -9.22 -37.72 29.87
C GLN A 620 -8.30 -38.25 28.76
N PHE A 621 -7.28 -39.02 29.14
CA PHE A 621 -6.54 -39.83 28.19
C PHE A 621 -7.42 -41.01 27.76
N THR A 622 -7.92 -40.98 26.52
CA THR A 622 -8.51 -42.17 25.91
C THR A 622 -7.39 -43.10 25.46
N ASP A 623 -7.30 -44.32 26.01
CA ASP A 623 -6.31 -45.34 25.61
C ASP A 623 -6.55 -45.91 24.19
N GLY A 624 -7.46 -45.30 23.42
CA GLY A 624 -7.72 -45.60 22.02
C GLY A 624 -6.80 -44.87 21.05
N GLY A 625 -5.57 -45.35 20.87
CA GLY A 625 -4.81 -45.16 19.62
C GLY A 625 -4.14 -43.81 19.35
N ALA A 626 -4.04 -42.90 20.33
CA ALA A 626 -3.21 -41.70 20.19
C ALA A 626 -1.71 -42.06 20.29
N GLY A 627 -1.05 -42.19 19.14
CA GLY A 627 0.37 -42.49 19.06
C GLY A 627 1.27 -41.41 19.67
N TRP A 628 2.25 -41.83 20.45
CA TRP A 628 3.32 -40.99 20.99
C TRP A 628 4.27 -40.57 19.87
N GLN A 629 4.75 -39.32 19.93
CA GLN A 629 5.76 -38.79 19.02
C GLN A 629 6.93 -38.17 19.80
N GLY A 630 8.10 -38.03 19.19
CA GLY A 630 9.26 -37.46 19.89
C GLY A 630 10.54 -37.43 19.08
N GLN A 631 11.64 -37.14 19.76
CA GLN A 631 13.00 -37.03 19.22
C GLN A 631 14.03 -37.57 20.22
N LEU A 632 15.21 -37.94 19.73
CA LEU A 632 16.41 -38.21 20.54
C LEU A 632 16.93 -36.90 21.13
N GLU A 633 17.29 -36.88 22.43
CA GLU A 633 17.82 -35.66 23.08
C GLU A 633 19.19 -35.21 22.49
N ASP A 634 19.95 -36.13 21.89
CA ASP A 634 21.26 -35.90 21.25
C ASP A 634 21.20 -35.72 19.72
N GLU A 635 20.09 -36.10 19.05
CA GLU A 635 19.85 -35.86 17.62
C GLU A 635 18.49 -35.15 17.37
N PRO A 636 18.42 -33.81 17.48
CA PRO A 636 17.16 -33.04 17.36
C PRO A 636 16.50 -33.02 15.98
N THR A 637 17.12 -33.65 14.97
CA THR A 637 16.54 -33.83 13.63
C THR A 637 15.89 -35.20 13.43
N SER A 638 16.00 -36.09 14.43
CA SER A 638 15.31 -37.36 14.44
C SER A 638 13.80 -37.20 14.61
N THR A 639 13.03 -38.18 14.14
CA THR A 639 11.58 -38.27 14.33
C THR A 639 11.19 -39.65 14.82
N ILE A 640 10.39 -39.70 15.88
CA ILE A 640 9.94 -40.93 16.53
C ILE A 640 8.42 -40.96 16.52
N ALA A 641 7.83 -42.13 16.24
CA ALA A 641 6.40 -42.38 16.34
C ALA A 641 6.14 -43.81 16.86
N GLY A 642 5.24 -43.98 17.82
CA GLY A 642 4.93 -45.29 18.39
C GLY A 642 3.84 -45.27 19.45
N GLU A 643 3.73 -46.35 20.22
CA GLU A 643 2.75 -46.53 21.28
C GLU A 643 3.33 -47.39 22.42
N PHE A 644 2.73 -47.32 23.60
CA PHE A 644 3.07 -48.21 24.71
C PHE A 644 2.11 -49.40 24.74
N LYS A 645 2.66 -50.62 24.74
CA LYS A 645 1.92 -51.87 24.93
C LYS A 645 2.44 -52.56 26.18
N ASN A 646 1.56 -52.81 27.15
CA ASN A 646 1.89 -53.49 28.42
C ASN A 646 3.11 -52.87 29.16
N GLY A 647 3.20 -51.53 29.16
CA GLY A 647 4.29 -50.78 29.81
C GLY A 647 5.58 -50.66 29.01
N LEU A 648 5.64 -51.19 27.79
CA LEU A 648 6.83 -51.16 26.92
C LEU A 648 6.54 -50.40 25.62
N PHE A 649 7.47 -49.57 25.18
CA PHE A 649 7.35 -48.82 23.93
C PHE A 649 7.56 -49.72 22.70
N VAL A 650 6.73 -49.51 21.68
CA VAL A 650 6.73 -50.14 20.35
C VAL A 650 6.59 -49.03 19.32
N GLY A 651 7.44 -48.95 18.30
CA GLY A 651 7.43 -47.80 17.40
C GLY A 651 8.55 -47.77 16.37
N ILE A 652 8.72 -46.62 15.72
CA ILE A 652 9.74 -46.38 14.70
C ILE A 652 10.52 -45.12 15.08
N ILE A 653 11.85 -45.21 15.00
CA ILE A 653 12.77 -44.07 15.09
C ILE A 653 13.38 -43.87 13.70
N MET A 654 13.36 -42.64 13.19
CA MET A 654 14.10 -42.25 11.99
C MET A 654 15.12 -41.17 12.36
N THR A 655 16.38 -41.42 12.06
CA THR A 655 17.46 -40.42 12.10
C THR A 655 17.88 -40.11 10.65
N GLY A 656 18.71 -39.08 10.45
CA GLY A 656 19.03 -38.59 9.11
C GLY A 656 19.61 -39.63 8.13
N GLU A 657 20.21 -40.71 8.64
CA GLU A 657 20.82 -41.78 7.84
C GLU A 657 20.20 -43.17 8.07
N HIS A 658 19.45 -43.38 9.16
CA HIS A 658 19.01 -44.73 9.59
C HIS A 658 17.56 -44.77 10.07
N LYS A 659 16.89 -45.91 9.81
CA LYS A 659 15.59 -46.24 10.39
C LYS A 659 15.78 -47.35 11.42
N PHE A 660 15.08 -47.25 12.55
CA PHE A 660 14.98 -48.31 13.54
C PHE A 660 13.51 -48.63 13.83
N ILE A 661 13.22 -49.88 14.14
CA ILE A 661 11.89 -50.38 14.55
C ILE A 661 12.04 -50.97 15.95
N ILE A 662 11.08 -50.68 16.83
CA ILE A 662 11.01 -51.21 18.19
C ILE A 662 9.79 -52.10 18.28
N GLU A 663 9.98 -53.37 18.64
CA GLU A 663 8.89 -54.34 18.89
C GLU A 663 9.03 -54.95 20.28
N THR A 664 7.95 -55.48 20.84
CA THR A 664 7.97 -56.14 22.16
C THR A 664 7.95 -57.66 22.02
N LYS A 665 8.77 -58.33 22.83
CA LYS A 665 8.81 -59.80 22.91
C LYS A 665 8.49 -60.24 24.34
N THR A 666 7.67 -61.27 24.46
CA THR A 666 7.24 -61.85 25.75
C THR A 666 7.46 -63.36 25.71
N PRO A 667 8.62 -63.85 26.20
CA PRO A 667 8.86 -65.29 26.34
C PRO A 667 7.92 -65.90 27.41
N PRO A 668 7.68 -67.23 27.40
CA PRO A 668 6.74 -67.87 28.33
C PRO A 668 7.07 -67.70 29.82
N ASP A 669 8.37 -67.63 30.16
CA ASP A 669 8.87 -67.65 31.55
C ASP A 669 9.82 -66.48 31.89
N GLU A 670 9.85 -65.40 31.08
CA GLU A 670 10.69 -64.22 31.32
C GLU A 670 9.87 -62.92 31.28
N LYS A 671 10.36 -61.86 31.92
CA LYS A 671 9.72 -60.52 31.85
C LYS A 671 9.78 -60.00 30.40
N PRO A 672 8.71 -59.34 29.90
CA PRO A 672 8.70 -58.81 28.55
C PRO A 672 9.73 -57.69 28.36
N TYR A 673 10.25 -57.55 27.15
CA TYR A 673 11.26 -56.54 26.79
C TYR A 673 11.04 -56.00 25.37
N SER A 674 11.52 -54.78 25.10
CA SER A 674 11.56 -54.21 23.75
C SER A 674 12.86 -54.61 23.02
N LEU A 675 12.75 -54.95 21.74
CA LEU A 675 13.83 -55.20 20.79
C LEU A 675 13.93 -54.03 19.81
N LEU A 676 15.13 -53.47 19.64
CA LEU A 676 15.43 -52.41 18.66
C LEU A 676 16.11 -53.02 17.43
N PHE A 677 15.41 -53.03 16.29
CA PHE A 677 15.93 -53.46 14.99
C PHE A 677 16.41 -52.26 14.20
N ARG A 678 17.70 -52.19 13.84
CA ARG A 678 18.19 -51.25 12.82
C ARG A 678 17.84 -51.79 11.44
N VAL A 679 17.16 -50.97 10.63
CA VAL A 679 16.77 -51.30 9.26
C VAL A 679 17.75 -50.60 8.30
N PRO A 680 18.75 -51.31 7.75
CA PRO A 680 19.66 -50.71 6.78
C PRO A 680 18.94 -50.40 5.46
N PRO A 681 19.42 -49.41 4.68
CA PRO A 681 18.87 -49.10 3.36
C PRO A 681 19.23 -50.20 2.34
N ARG A 682 18.46 -51.30 2.37
CA ARG A 682 18.48 -52.47 1.48
C ARG A 682 19.81 -53.24 1.37
N ARG A 683 20.08 -54.09 2.37
CA ARG A 683 20.04 -55.59 2.23
C ARG A 683 20.51 -56.23 3.54
N THR A 684 19.85 -57.35 3.90
CA THR A 684 20.04 -58.15 5.14
C THR A 684 19.72 -57.41 6.45
N VAL A 685 19.01 -58.11 7.36
CA VAL A 685 18.74 -57.69 8.74
C VAL A 685 19.48 -58.64 9.65
N GLU A 686 20.34 -58.12 10.53
CA GLU A 686 21.00 -58.91 11.57
C GLU A 686 20.21 -58.79 12.88
N VAL A 687 19.96 -59.94 13.52
CA VAL A 687 19.20 -60.04 14.77
C VAL A 687 20.17 -60.42 15.89
N HIS A 688 20.33 -59.53 16.87
CA HIS A 688 21.11 -59.80 18.08
C HIS A 688 20.17 -59.96 19.28
N VAL A 689 20.35 -61.05 20.03
CA VAL A 689 19.61 -61.33 21.27
C VAL A 689 20.55 -61.14 22.44
N PHE A 690 20.32 -60.10 23.25
CA PHE A 690 21.10 -59.84 24.45
C PHE A 690 20.40 -60.44 25.66
N ARG A 691 21.11 -61.27 26.42
CA ARG A 691 20.65 -61.78 27.73
C ARG A 691 21.48 -61.10 28.82
N LYS A 692 20.81 -60.55 29.84
CA LYS A 692 21.46 -59.95 30.99
C LYS A 692 21.88 -61.07 31.95
N SER A 693 23.17 -61.20 32.26
CA SER A 693 23.58 -62.02 33.41
C SER A 693 23.27 -61.27 34.70
N GLU A 694 22.80 -62.01 35.71
CA GLU A 694 22.93 -61.56 37.08
C GLU A 694 24.35 -61.89 37.55
N GLU A 695 24.92 -61.01 38.38
CA GLU A 695 26.29 -61.03 38.94
C GLU A 695 27.46 -60.63 38.00
N GLY A 696 28.13 -59.53 38.38
CA GLY A 696 29.59 -59.44 38.45
C GLY A 696 30.46 -59.37 37.18
N SER A 697 30.69 -58.15 36.68
CA SER A 697 31.93 -57.71 35.97
C SER A 697 32.51 -58.61 34.86
N GLY A 698 32.20 -58.29 33.60
CA GLY A 698 32.94 -58.78 32.43
C GLY A 698 32.08 -58.82 31.16
N THR A 699 32.63 -58.39 30.03
CA THR A 699 32.01 -58.56 28.70
C THR A 699 32.49 -59.86 28.06
N GLU A 700 31.59 -60.74 27.67
CA GLU A 700 31.84 -61.75 26.64
C GLU A 700 30.79 -61.66 25.54
N ASP A 701 31.28 -61.62 24.30
CA ASP A 701 30.49 -61.64 23.07
C ASP A 701 30.62 -63.04 22.47
N VAL A 702 29.51 -63.77 22.38
CA VAL A 702 29.49 -65.16 21.87
C VAL A 702 28.60 -65.20 20.64
N GLY A 703 29.26 -65.38 19.49
CA GLY A 703 28.71 -65.05 18.18
C GLY A 703 27.57 -65.93 17.65
N LEU A 704 26.93 -65.35 16.62
CA LEU A 704 25.91 -65.86 15.70
C LEU A 704 25.71 -67.40 15.63
N ALA A 705 24.47 -67.82 15.88
CA ALA A 705 23.91 -69.06 15.32
C ALA A 705 22.90 -68.70 14.22
N SER A 706 23.27 -68.96 12.97
CA SER A 706 22.41 -68.74 11.80
C SER A 706 21.32 -69.82 11.68
N GLY A 707 20.06 -69.42 11.45
CA GLY A 707 19.06 -70.36 10.90
C GLY A 707 17.61 -70.11 11.30
N SER A 708 16.92 -69.21 10.61
CA SER A 708 15.59 -69.47 9.99
C SER A 708 15.14 -68.23 9.20
N GLU A 709 14.55 -68.46 8.03
CA GLU A 709 13.97 -67.41 7.18
C GLU A 709 12.64 -66.90 7.77
N ILE A 710 12.32 -65.63 7.49
CA ILE A 710 11.01 -65.02 7.78
C ILE A 710 10.61 -64.21 6.54
N GLU A 711 9.37 -64.43 6.06
CA GLU A 711 8.72 -63.67 4.97
C GLU A 711 8.35 -62.23 5.38
#